data_AF-A0AAR2IXJ6-F1
#
_entry.id   AF-A0AAR2IXJ6-F1
#
_cell.length_a   1.000
_cell.length_b   1.000
_cell.length_c   1.000
_cell.angle_alpha   90.00
_cell.angle_beta   90.00
_cell.angle_gamma   90.00
#
_symmetry.space_group_name_H-M   'P 1'
#
loop_
_entity.id
_entity.type
_entity.pdbx_description
1 polymer ?
#
loop_
_entity_poly.entity_id
_entity_poly.type
_entity_poly.pdbx_seq_one_letter_code
_entity_poly.pdbx_strand_id
1 'polypeptide(L)'
;VQLPECFPREYLQMPRESIRSLVLSAEKDAVKRFLSHVHQSWDQLQVETIQAMETMTAAFIHKFPRVTPELFVDLSQFIPYMSVSDIMSFPASLIVNDSFNTDKRSLTAIRDHSSEMKSLQKQAFAKRLLQSSVVGDVPSWPPYFLTSILPLLPHLPVSHFQQLTSHPVVECLANSSLDATRGRHVLRTLFSKRKNLTSETVMRLGILICYLNSEELHRFLSTSSVSPALWQQLAKCVTEGHVSGSGRVSISSSLHRQPKSWTVGDVEHVGRLVFTLSPQQIRSLPLDDLGKDTVEQILQSQWHWKDSALGKACTELKGLKDKIYSLIHKIRKACMCSSEPTPSCADIRGTFPSAWRWYQLSRMKRRELEDCVEFMGQDGSLDAEQRGVLWAELRPVSPQTLRPEQLLELGCIITEMGERELQAANLSDLAVVAYLGSFKEWSTKKVSFDTFCQAKGNKASKNLGVVELVSLGYLLCGFSSSEISRLDPSNLRSASSFAAFFLRETVLPCSEEQIAALTARLSSPLGFGPVSNWGSEVFTEIGTLAAGLDDMVLSALIKEQMEGLTPAAIALIPPRKMAVVFSAAQLSWLSAEQSWAVTEEQWEELDSEQKQALTMAQYEGEVMLGHRGGLCWSSSSPSSVITGCCPQDAAGWIFLVCGLQSIIV
;
A
#
# COMPACT_ATOMS: atom_id res chain seq x y z
N VAL A 1 -37.37 18.22 23.95
CA VAL A 1 -37.66 17.27 22.86
C VAL A 1 -36.40 16.46 22.62
N GLN A 2 -36.31 15.26 23.18
CA GLN A 2 -35.25 14.30 22.86
C GLN A 2 -35.56 13.75 21.46
N LEU A 3 -34.69 14.02 20.49
CA LEU A 3 -34.64 13.22 19.27
C LEU A 3 -34.15 11.82 19.67
N PRO A 4 -34.76 10.72 19.19
CA PRO A 4 -34.33 9.38 19.57
C PRO A 4 -32.89 9.15 19.09
N GLU A 5 -32.06 8.57 19.96
CA GLU A 5 -30.66 8.14 19.68
C GLU A 5 -30.53 7.19 18.46
N CYS A 6 -31.64 6.75 17.87
CA CYS A 6 -31.69 5.93 16.66
C CYS A 6 -31.57 6.71 15.34
N PHE A 7 -31.78 8.03 15.34
CA PHE A 7 -31.89 8.81 14.10
C PHE A 7 -30.62 8.78 13.21
N PRO A 8 -29.38 8.88 13.74
CA PRO A 8 -28.17 8.86 12.90
C PRO A 8 -27.85 7.48 12.29
N ARG A 9 -28.29 6.40 12.95
CA ARG A 9 -27.86 5.02 12.62
C ARG A 9 -28.52 4.49 11.35
N GLU A 10 -29.78 4.85 11.11
CA GLU A 10 -30.54 4.44 9.92
C GLU A 10 -30.08 5.18 8.65
N TYR A 11 -29.69 6.45 8.74
CA TYR A 11 -29.16 7.21 7.59
C TYR A 11 -27.78 6.71 7.13
N LEU A 12 -26.95 6.21 8.06
CA LEU A 12 -25.64 5.63 7.74
C LEU A 12 -25.73 4.29 6.99
N GLN A 13 -26.89 3.63 7.01
CA GLN A 13 -27.16 2.37 6.30
C GLN A 13 -27.86 2.57 4.95
N MET A 14 -28.21 3.80 4.58
CA MET A 14 -28.88 4.09 3.31
C MET A 14 -27.95 3.95 2.08
N PRO A 15 -28.49 3.57 0.91
CA PRO A 15 -27.75 3.62 -0.35
C PRO A 15 -27.22 5.03 -0.66
N ARG A 16 -26.04 5.10 -1.28
CA ARG A 16 -25.29 6.36 -1.52
C ARG A 16 -26.08 7.41 -2.27
N GLU A 17 -26.79 7.00 -3.32
CA GLU A 17 -27.60 7.91 -4.14
C GLU A 17 -28.76 8.51 -3.34
N SER A 18 -29.35 7.73 -2.44
CA SER A 18 -30.42 8.17 -1.56
C SER A 18 -29.94 9.18 -0.52
N ILE A 19 -28.74 8.96 0.05
CA ILE A 19 -28.11 9.90 0.98
C ILE A 19 -27.83 11.24 0.29
N ARG A 20 -27.18 11.21 -0.89
CA ARG A 20 -26.85 12.43 -1.64
C ARG A 20 -28.11 13.20 -2.03
N SER A 21 -29.12 12.51 -2.54
CA SER A 21 -30.41 13.11 -2.91
C SER A 21 -31.11 13.75 -1.71
N LEU A 22 -31.12 13.08 -0.56
CA LEU A 22 -31.71 13.59 0.69
C LEU A 22 -31.00 14.86 1.17
N VAL A 23 -29.67 14.84 1.26
CA VAL A 23 -28.91 16.01 1.72
C VAL A 23 -29.14 17.20 0.80
N LEU A 24 -29.12 16.99 -0.52
CA LEU A 24 -29.30 18.07 -1.49
C LEU A 24 -30.74 18.61 -1.54
N SER A 25 -31.76 17.77 -1.27
CA SER A 25 -33.17 18.18 -1.26
C SER A 25 -33.65 18.82 0.04
N ALA A 26 -32.98 18.56 1.17
CA ALA A 26 -33.34 19.14 2.46
C ALA A 26 -33.20 20.68 2.47
N GLU A 27 -33.76 21.35 3.47
CA GLU A 27 -33.55 22.79 3.67
C GLU A 27 -32.13 23.08 4.19
N LYS A 28 -31.57 24.27 3.92
CA LYS A 28 -30.19 24.61 4.34
C LYS A 28 -30.05 24.70 5.86
N ASP A 29 -31.02 25.32 6.54
CA ASP A 29 -30.97 25.49 7.99
C ASP A 29 -31.19 24.17 8.74
N ALA A 30 -32.01 23.27 8.19
CA ALA A 30 -32.14 21.91 8.70
C ALA A 30 -30.80 21.15 8.67
N VAL A 31 -30.06 21.25 7.55
CA VAL A 31 -28.73 20.61 7.44
C VAL A 31 -27.71 21.26 8.37
N LYS A 32 -27.73 22.58 8.57
CA LYS A 32 -26.85 23.23 9.55
C LYS A 32 -27.11 22.74 10.97
N ARG A 33 -28.37 22.67 11.39
CA ARG A 33 -28.75 22.14 12.72
C ARG A 33 -28.33 20.67 12.88
N PHE A 34 -28.49 19.88 11.83
CA PHE A 34 -28.02 18.50 11.80
C PHE A 34 -26.50 18.42 12.00
N LEU A 35 -25.70 19.17 11.22
CA LEU A 35 -24.24 19.18 11.34
C LEU A 35 -23.78 19.61 12.75
N SER A 36 -24.41 20.64 13.31
CA SER A 36 -24.09 21.10 14.68
C SER A 36 -24.42 20.05 15.74
N HIS A 37 -25.53 19.31 15.57
CA HIS A 37 -25.86 18.21 16.47
C HIS A 37 -24.87 17.05 16.35
N VAL A 38 -24.53 16.64 15.12
CA VAL A 38 -23.52 15.59 14.86
C VAL A 38 -22.17 15.96 15.45
N HIS A 39 -21.75 17.22 15.31
CA HIS A 39 -20.50 17.70 15.91
C HIS A 39 -20.51 17.55 17.44
N GLN A 40 -21.64 17.84 18.10
CA GLN A 40 -21.78 17.74 19.56
C GLN A 40 -21.94 16.31 20.07
N SER A 41 -22.52 15.40 19.27
CA SER A 41 -22.84 14.03 19.67
C SER A 41 -21.89 12.99 19.07
N TRP A 42 -20.78 13.40 18.44
CA TRP A 42 -19.92 12.52 17.65
C TRP A 42 -19.43 11.29 18.42
N ASP A 43 -18.98 11.48 19.66
CA ASP A 43 -18.45 10.40 20.52
C ASP A 43 -19.50 9.32 20.85
N GLN A 44 -20.79 9.62 20.65
CA GLN A 44 -21.91 8.71 20.91
C GLN A 44 -22.37 7.98 19.63
N LEU A 45 -21.79 8.32 18.46
CA LEU A 45 -22.14 7.73 17.17
C LEU A 45 -21.19 6.56 16.85
N GLN A 46 -21.74 5.36 16.65
CA GLN A 46 -21.00 4.26 16.03
C GLN A 46 -20.98 4.42 14.50
N VAL A 47 -19.84 4.82 13.96
CA VAL A 47 -19.63 4.95 12.50
C VAL A 47 -19.04 3.64 11.96
N GLU A 48 -19.89 2.82 11.32
CA GLU A 48 -19.48 1.49 10.79
C GLU A 48 -18.96 1.53 9.33
N THR A 49 -19.31 2.56 8.53
CA THR A 49 -19.07 2.55 7.08
C THR A 49 -18.34 3.81 6.57
N ILE A 50 -17.02 3.71 6.35
CA ILE A 50 -16.15 4.80 5.85
C ILE A 50 -16.68 5.40 4.53
N GLN A 51 -17.17 4.58 3.62
CA GLN A 51 -17.58 5.00 2.28
C GLN A 51 -18.91 5.80 2.25
N ALA A 52 -19.78 5.57 3.24
CA ALA A 52 -20.99 6.37 3.42
C ALA A 52 -20.64 7.78 3.92
N MET A 53 -19.63 7.88 4.80
CA MET A 53 -19.13 9.15 5.32
C MET A 53 -18.50 10.01 4.23
N GLU A 54 -17.70 9.43 3.33
CA GLU A 54 -17.15 10.14 2.16
C GLU A 54 -18.27 10.72 1.27
N THR A 55 -19.33 9.93 1.03
CA THR A 55 -20.49 10.35 0.21
C THR A 55 -21.27 11.50 0.87
N MET A 56 -21.54 11.38 2.18
CA MET A 56 -22.21 12.44 2.95
C MET A 56 -21.38 13.72 2.98
N THR A 57 -20.08 13.60 3.21
CA THR A 57 -19.15 14.74 3.25
C THR A 57 -19.22 15.54 1.95
N ALA A 58 -19.09 14.86 0.81
CA ALA A 58 -19.20 15.50 -0.50
C ALA A 58 -20.59 16.17 -0.69
N ALA A 59 -21.67 15.54 -0.23
CA ALA A 59 -23.01 16.11 -0.34
C ALA A 59 -23.20 17.38 0.53
N PHE A 60 -22.67 17.39 1.75
CA PHE A 60 -22.70 18.58 2.62
C PHE A 60 -21.91 19.74 2.00
N ILE A 61 -20.71 19.47 1.50
CA ILE A 61 -19.86 20.51 0.90
C ILE A 61 -20.50 21.08 -0.37
N HIS A 62 -21.05 20.23 -1.25
CA HIS A 62 -21.79 20.67 -2.44
C HIS A 62 -23.01 21.54 -2.09
N LYS A 63 -23.69 21.27 -0.97
CA LYS A 63 -24.85 22.05 -0.53
C LYS A 63 -24.50 23.45 -0.02
N PHE A 64 -23.28 23.63 0.46
CA PHE A 64 -22.78 24.91 0.97
C PHE A 64 -21.58 25.43 0.16
N PRO A 65 -21.81 26.04 -1.01
CA PRO A 65 -20.74 26.62 -1.83
C PRO A 65 -19.93 27.73 -1.14
N ARG A 66 -20.47 28.31 -0.06
CA ARG A 66 -19.80 29.29 0.81
C ARG A 66 -19.89 28.80 2.25
N VAL A 67 -18.87 28.09 2.68
CA VAL A 67 -18.74 27.61 4.07
C VAL A 67 -18.24 28.75 4.95
N THR A 68 -18.94 29.03 6.05
CA THR A 68 -18.50 30.01 7.07
C THR A 68 -17.61 29.33 8.11
N PRO A 69 -16.80 30.06 8.90
CA PRO A 69 -15.98 29.45 9.95
C PRO A 69 -16.79 28.62 10.94
N GLU A 70 -18.00 29.06 11.33
CA GLU A 70 -18.86 28.28 12.24
C GLU A 70 -19.30 26.96 11.60
N LEU A 71 -19.71 27.01 10.33
CA LEU A 71 -20.11 25.81 9.59
C LEU A 71 -18.93 24.88 9.34
N PHE A 72 -17.72 25.40 9.17
CA PHE A 72 -16.51 24.59 9.03
C PHE A 72 -16.21 23.80 10.31
N VAL A 73 -16.48 24.38 11.49
CA VAL A 73 -16.35 23.68 12.77
C VAL A 73 -17.40 22.59 12.91
N ASP A 74 -18.66 22.86 12.55
CA ASP A 74 -19.70 21.82 12.53
C ASP A 74 -19.36 20.68 11.54
N LEU A 75 -18.60 20.99 10.48
CA LEU A 75 -18.08 20.02 9.51
C LEU A 75 -16.77 19.32 9.94
N SER A 76 -16.17 19.68 11.08
CA SER A 76 -14.81 19.22 11.45
C SER A 76 -14.68 17.71 11.51
N GLN A 77 -15.72 17.05 12.02
CA GLN A 77 -15.79 15.59 12.14
C GLN A 77 -15.69 14.87 10.79
N PHE A 78 -16.01 15.58 9.71
CA PHE A 78 -15.95 15.06 8.34
C PHE A 78 -14.60 15.30 7.66
N ILE A 79 -13.66 16.04 8.27
CA ILE A 79 -12.33 16.33 7.70
C ILE A 79 -11.60 15.06 7.22
N PRO A 80 -11.55 13.95 7.99
CA PRO A 80 -10.89 12.72 7.54
C PRO A 80 -11.49 12.09 6.27
N TYR A 81 -12.75 12.41 5.94
CA TYR A 81 -13.49 11.86 4.81
C TYR A 81 -13.58 12.81 3.61
N MET A 82 -13.03 14.02 3.70
CA MET A 82 -13.04 14.99 2.58
C MET A 82 -12.12 14.53 1.46
N SER A 83 -12.54 14.65 0.19
CA SER A 83 -11.62 14.46 -0.92
C SER A 83 -10.62 15.61 -1.04
N VAL A 84 -9.54 15.42 -1.80
CA VAL A 84 -8.61 16.52 -2.13
C VAL A 84 -9.34 17.66 -2.84
N SER A 85 -10.30 17.34 -3.72
CA SER A 85 -11.10 18.33 -4.44
C SER A 85 -11.99 19.14 -3.48
N ASP A 86 -12.60 18.47 -2.51
CA ASP A 86 -13.41 19.12 -1.47
C ASP A 86 -12.59 20.10 -0.63
N ILE A 87 -11.41 19.70 -0.16
CA ILE A 87 -10.49 20.57 0.60
C ILE A 87 -10.06 21.77 -0.25
N MET A 88 -9.74 21.51 -1.53
CA MET A 88 -9.37 22.55 -2.46
C MET A 88 -10.57 23.44 -2.85
N SER A 89 -11.82 23.07 -2.60
CA SER A 89 -12.96 23.95 -2.83
C SER A 89 -13.07 25.09 -1.81
N PHE A 90 -12.50 24.91 -0.62
CA PHE A 90 -12.54 25.93 0.43
C PHE A 90 -11.63 27.14 0.13
N PRO A 91 -12.08 28.37 0.43
CA PRO A 91 -11.24 29.54 0.28
C PRO A 91 -10.13 29.55 1.36
N ALA A 92 -8.93 30.00 0.99
CA ALA A 92 -7.79 30.04 1.91
C ALA A 92 -8.04 30.91 3.17
N SER A 93 -8.90 31.94 3.04
CA SER A 93 -9.34 32.80 4.15
C SER A 93 -10.23 32.09 5.18
N LEU A 94 -10.91 30.99 4.82
CA LEU A 94 -11.69 30.19 5.77
C LEU A 94 -10.78 29.41 6.71
N ILE A 95 -9.65 28.94 6.19
CA ILE A 95 -8.68 28.13 6.94
C ILE A 95 -7.86 29.03 7.86
N VAL A 96 -7.45 30.20 7.36
CA VAL A 96 -6.67 31.19 8.09
C VAL A 96 -7.56 32.41 8.37
N ASN A 97 -8.49 32.30 9.31
CA ASN A 97 -9.24 33.46 9.77
C ASN A 97 -8.44 34.17 10.87
N ASP A 98 -7.95 35.37 10.59
CA ASP A 98 -7.05 36.15 11.46
C ASP A 98 -7.83 37.14 12.35
N SER A 99 -8.99 36.72 12.86
CA SER A 99 -9.68 37.50 13.88
C SER A 99 -8.92 37.34 15.20
N PHE A 100 -8.20 38.39 15.56
CA PHE A 100 -7.19 38.46 16.62
C PHE A 100 -7.66 38.07 18.04
N ASN A 101 -8.88 37.56 18.25
CA ASN A 101 -9.33 37.17 19.59
C ASN A 101 -10.44 36.11 19.74
N THR A 102 -11.02 35.49 18.70
CA THR A 102 -12.15 34.54 18.96
C THR A 102 -12.33 33.32 18.06
N ASP A 103 -11.74 33.21 16.86
CA ASP A 103 -12.04 32.08 15.96
C ASP A 103 -10.81 31.34 15.39
N LYS A 104 -9.94 30.81 16.27
CA LYS A 104 -8.91 29.80 15.89
C LYS A 104 -9.48 28.40 15.65
N ARG A 105 -10.80 28.28 15.51
CA ARG A 105 -11.52 26.99 15.55
C ARG A 105 -11.23 26.13 14.32
N SER A 106 -11.06 26.73 13.14
CA SER A 106 -10.73 25.98 11.91
C SER A 106 -9.37 25.30 11.95
N LEU A 107 -8.31 26.03 12.36
CA LEU A 107 -6.95 25.46 12.48
C LEU A 107 -6.89 24.40 13.58
N THR A 108 -7.61 24.63 14.68
CA THR A 108 -7.72 23.66 15.78
C THR A 108 -8.41 22.38 15.31
N ALA A 109 -9.53 22.49 14.61
CA ALA A 109 -10.23 21.36 14.00
C ALA A 109 -9.34 20.55 13.05
N ILE A 110 -8.58 21.22 12.16
CA ILE A 110 -7.66 20.52 11.24
C ILE A 110 -6.54 19.81 11.99
N ARG A 111 -6.01 20.44 13.05
CA ARG A 111 -4.96 19.83 13.89
C ARG A 111 -5.48 18.61 14.63
N ASP A 112 -6.66 18.72 15.24
CA ASP A 112 -7.23 17.70 16.11
C ASP A 112 -7.61 16.44 15.30
N HIS A 113 -8.09 16.60 14.07
CA HIS A 113 -8.36 15.48 13.14
C HIS A 113 -7.15 15.04 12.30
N SER A 114 -5.95 15.59 12.55
CA SER A 114 -4.80 15.34 11.68
C SER A 114 -4.26 13.92 11.74
N SER A 115 -4.41 13.20 12.85
CA SER A 115 -4.02 11.80 12.95
C SER A 115 -4.80 10.88 12.01
N GLU A 116 -6.05 11.24 11.69
CA GLU A 116 -6.95 10.43 10.86
C GLU A 116 -6.88 10.80 9.37
N MET A 117 -6.28 11.94 9.03
CA MET A 117 -6.12 12.39 7.65
C MET A 117 -5.07 11.60 6.87
N LYS A 118 -5.39 11.29 5.61
CA LYS A 118 -4.48 10.78 4.58
C LYS A 118 -3.42 11.84 4.21
N SER A 119 -2.25 11.39 3.74
CA SER A 119 -1.14 12.29 3.35
C SER A 119 -1.55 13.34 2.30
N LEU A 120 -2.33 12.95 1.30
CA LEU A 120 -2.82 13.85 0.24
C LEU A 120 -3.76 14.95 0.79
N GLN A 121 -4.56 14.66 1.81
CA GLN A 121 -5.42 15.66 2.46
C GLN A 121 -4.57 16.70 3.20
N LYS A 122 -3.54 16.25 3.92
CA LYS A 122 -2.59 17.14 4.61
C LYS A 122 -1.84 18.05 3.63
N GLN A 123 -1.44 17.52 2.48
CA GLN A 123 -0.84 18.30 1.40
C GLN A 123 -1.81 19.34 0.81
N ALA A 124 -3.09 18.98 0.63
CA ALA A 124 -4.11 19.91 0.15
C ALA A 124 -4.34 21.08 1.11
N PHE A 125 -4.45 20.81 2.42
CA PHE A 125 -4.52 21.87 3.44
C PHE A 125 -3.25 22.72 3.47
N ALA A 126 -2.07 22.11 3.42
CA ALA A 126 -0.79 22.82 3.36
C ALA A 126 -0.72 23.75 2.13
N LYS A 127 -1.17 23.28 0.97
CA LYS A 127 -1.26 24.09 -0.26
C LYS A 127 -2.22 25.26 -0.10
N ARG A 128 -3.38 25.05 0.54
CA ARG A 128 -4.34 26.14 0.80
C ARG A 128 -3.83 27.16 1.80
N LEU A 129 -3.06 26.75 2.81
CA LEU A 129 -2.40 27.69 3.73
C LEU A 129 -1.44 28.63 2.99
N LEU A 130 -0.66 28.10 2.05
CA LEU A 130 0.29 28.89 1.24
C LEU A 130 -0.39 29.86 0.27
N GLN A 131 -1.65 29.61 -0.09
CA GLN A 131 -2.44 30.49 -0.96
C GLN A 131 -3.14 31.61 -0.17
N SER A 132 -3.03 31.61 1.16
CA SER A 132 -3.58 32.67 2.00
C SER A 132 -2.65 33.88 2.01
N SER A 133 -3.17 35.05 1.61
CA SER A 133 -2.44 36.31 1.73
C SER A 133 -2.38 36.85 3.16
N VAL A 134 -3.05 36.21 4.12
CA VAL A 134 -3.29 36.74 5.47
C VAL A 134 -2.08 36.58 6.40
N VAL A 135 -1.37 35.46 6.36
CA VAL A 135 -0.20 35.18 7.25
C VAL A 135 1.13 35.62 6.63
N GLY A 136 1.13 36.04 5.36
CA GLY A 136 2.34 36.33 4.61
C GLY A 136 3.19 35.10 4.28
N ASP A 137 4.45 35.33 3.94
CA ASP A 137 5.39 34.28 3.54
C ASP A 137 5.83 33.43 4.74
N VAL A 138 6.22 32.17 4.48
CA VAL A 138 6.60 31.18 5.51
C VAL A 138 7.61 31.65 6.55
N PRO A 139 8.68 32.42 6.21
CA PRO A 139 9.62 32.92 7.22
C PRO A 139 8.96 33.87 8.24
N SER A 140 7.91 34.58 7.82
CA SER A 140 7.19 35.57 8.63
C SER A 140 6.09 34.98 9.50
N TRP A 141 5.81 33.68 9.37
CA TRP A 141 4.75 33.01 10.12
C TRP A 141 5.00 33.06 11.63
N PRO A 142 4.00 33.45 12.44
CA PRO A 142 4.20 33.60 13.87
C PRO A 142 4.24 32.25 14.61
N PRO A 143 4.95 32.12 15.75
CA PRO A 143 5.12 30.85 16.46
C PRO A 143 3.81 30.16 16.86
N TYR A 144 2.78 30.92 17.23
CA TYR A 144 1.46 30.36 17.58
C TYR A 144 0.78 29.70 16.38
N PHE A 145 0.98 30.26 15.18
CA PHE A 145 0.43 29.73 13.94
C PHE A 145 1.13 28.43 13.58
N LEU A 146 2.47 28.43 13.60
CA LEU A 146 3.30 27.24 13.37
C LEU A 146 2.94 26.07 14.30
N THR A 147 2.66 26.36 15.57
CA THR A 147 2.22 25.34 16.55
C THR A 147 0.83 24.79 16.20
N SER A 148 -0.07 25.64 15.69
CA SER A 148 -1.42 25.24 15.30
C SER A 148 -1.43 24.35 14.05
N ILE A 149 -0.47 24.55 13.14
CA ILE A 149 -0.34 23.77 11.90
C ILE A 149 0.78 22.73 11.94
N LEU A 150 1.33 22.41 13.12
CA LEU A 150 2.47 21.51 13.28
C LEU A 150 2.32 20.19 12.50
N PRO A 151 1.17 19.49 12.51
CA PRO A 151 0.99 18.25 11.76
C PRO A 151 1.00 18.40 10.24
N LEU A 152 0.77 19.62 9.72
CA LEU A 152 0.76 19.93 8.30
C LEU A 152 2.14 20.38 7.79
N LEU A 153 3.02 20.86 8.67
CA LEU A 153 4.35 21.35 8.29
C LEU A 153 5.15 20.31 7.47
N PRO A 154 5.19 19.01 7.82
CA PRO A 154 5.87 17.99 6.99
C PRO A 154 5.34 17.88 5.56
N HIS A 155 4.12 18.36 5.29
CA HIS A 155 3.47 18.28 3.99
C HIS A 155 3.61 19.58 3.16
N LEU A 156 4.27 20.61 3.68
CA LEU A 156 4.63 21.80 2.91
C LEU A 156 5.61 21.44 1.79
N PRO A 157 5.56 22.08 0.60
CA PRO A 157 6.58 21.95 -0.43
C PRO A 157 7.98 22.16 0.15
N VAL A 158 8.98 21.40 -0.30
CA VAL A 158 10.32 21.36 0.29
C VAL A 158 10.95 22.76 0.36
N SER A 159 10.79 23.58 -0.68
CA SER A 159 11.31 24.96 -0.72
C SER A 159 10.77 25.85 0.40
N HIS A 160 9.50 25.67 0.78
CA HIS A 160 8.84 26.39 1.85
C HIS A 160 9.20 25.81 3.22
N PHE A 161 9.25 24.47 3.32
CA PHE A 161 9.69 23.79 4.54
C PHE A 161 11.10 24.20 4.95
N GLN A 162 12.01 24.36 3.99
CA GLN A 162 13.39 24.79 4.25
C GLN A 162 13.50 26.22 4.78
N GLN A 163 12.47 27.05 4.63
CA GLN A 163 12.44 28.40 5.17
C GLN A 163 12.09 28.44 6.66
N LEU A 164 11.62 27.31 7.24
CA LEU A 164 11.35 27.20 8.67
C LEU A 164 12.62 27.15 9.52
N THR A 165 13.80 27.14 8.92
CA THR A 165 15.13 27.02 9.57
C THR A 165 15.39 27.98 10.73
N SER A 166 14.80 29.18 10.67
CA SER A 166 14.97 30.22 11.69
C SER A 166 14.00 30.09 12.87
N HIS A 167 13.03 29.18 12.81
CA HIS A 167 11.98 29.06 13.81
C HIS A 167 12.25 27.97 14.86
N PRO A 168 11.90 28.19 16.14
CA PRO A 168 12.03 27.17 17.19
C PRO A 168 11.12 25.95 16.96
N VAL A 169 10.12 26.05 16.07
CA VAL A 169 9.24 24.93 15.70
C VAL A 169 10.01 23.75 15.08
N VAL A 170 11.19 24.00 14.52
CA VAL A 170 12.05 22.96 13.93
C VAL A 170 12.41 21.87 14.96
N GLU A 171 12.53 22.22 16.23
CA GLU A 171 12.76 21.23 17.30
C GLU A 171 11.54 20.33 17.52
N CYS A 172 10.32 20.87 17.38
CA CYS A 172 9.09 20.08 17.51
C CYS A 172 8.91 19.09 16.35
N LEU A 173 9.48 19.41 15.17
CA LEU A 173 9.49 18.51 14.01
C LEU A 173 10.42 17.32 14.19
N ALA A 174 11.34 17.35 15.16
CA ALA A 174 12.23 16.23 15.45
C ALA A 174 11.50 14.95 15.85
N ASN A 175 10.28 15.05 16.40
CA ASN A 175 9.46 13.90 16.79
C ASN A 175 8.38 13.53 15.77
N SER A 176 8.35 14.21 14.61
CA SER A 176 7.37 13.96 13.55
C SER A 176 7.91 12.93 12.55
N SER A 177 7.01 12.21 11.88
CA SER A 177 7.39 11.39 10.71
C SER A 177 7.75 12.32 9.55
N LEU A 178 9.00 12.30 9.12
CA LEU A 178 9.52 13.11 8.02
C LEU A 178 10.00 12.20 6.88
N ASP A 179 9.93 12.68 5.64
CA ASP A 179 10.68 12.06 4.55
C ASP A 179 12.18 12.34 4.71
N ALA A 180 12.97 11.67 3.88
CA ALA A 180 14.42 11.74 3.94
C ALA A 180 14.98 13.15 3.70
N THR A 181 14.34 13.97 2.87
CA THR A 181 14.80 15.32 2.53
C THR A 181 14.51 16.30 3.65
N ARG A 182 13.27 16.30 4.17
CA ARG A 182 12.86 17.15 5.29
C ARG A 182 13.57 16.76 6.58
N GLY A 183 13.71 15.46 6.85
CA GLY A 183 14.47 14.94 7.99
C GLY A 183 15.95 15.35 7.96
N ARG A 184 16.62 15.20 6.81
CA ARG A 184 18.01 15.69 6.62
C ARG A 184 18.13 17.19 6.82
N HIS A 185 17.13 17.94 6.37
CA HIS A 185 17.12 19.38 6.52
C HIS A 185 17.00 19.79 8.00
N VAL A 186 16.02 19.23 8.73
CA VAL A 186 15.86 19.46 10.19
C VAL A 186 17.14 19.08 10.93
N LEU A 187 17.72 17.92 10.62
CA LEU A 187 18.99 17.46 11.18
C LEU A 187 20.12 18.47 10.90
N ARG A 188 20.30 18.93 9.66
CA ARG A 188 21.31 19.96 9.35
C ARG A 188 21.03 21.27 10.09
N THR A 189 19.79 21.69 10.22
CA THR A 189 19.44 22.94 10.90
C THR A 189 19.79 22.89 12.39
N LEU A 190 19.37 21.80 13.06
CA LEU A 190 19.64 21.61 14.49
C LEU A 190 21.13 21.34 14.77
N PHE A 191 21.86 20.70 13.84
CA PHE A 191 23.21 20.18 14.10
C PHE A 191 24.34 20.80 13.26
N SER A 192 24.06 21.70 12.32
CA SER A 192 25.08 22.47 11.55
C SER A 192 26.07 23.25 12.43
N LYS A 193 25.73 23.47 13.70
CA LYS A 193 26.56 24.17 14.69
C LYS A 193 27.46 23.27 15.53
N ARG A 194 27.35 21.94 15.50
CA ARG A 194 28.17 21.04 16.33
C ARG A 194 29.05 20.13 15.48
N LYS A 195 30.36 20.41 15.45
CA LYS A 195 31.35 19.65 14.66
C LYS A 195 31.58 18.21 15.13
N ASN A 196 31.07 17.79 16.30
CA ASN A 196 31.24 16.43 16.82
C ASN A 196 29.92 15.89 17.38
N LEU A 197 29.40 14.81 16.78
CA LEU A 197 28.30 14.02 17.30
C LEU A 197 28.85 13.10 18.42
N THR A 198 28.68 13.48 19.68
CA THR A 198 28.99 12.59 20.82
C THR A 198 27.87 11.57 21.04
N SER A 199 28.17 10.43 21.68
CA SER A 199 27.17 9.39 22.00
C SER A 199 25.94 9.96 22.73
N GLU A 200 26.14 10.89 23.67
CA GLU A 200 25.06 11.58 24.38
C GLU A 200 24.22 12.51 23.47
N THR A 201 24.86 13.22 22.54
CA THR A 201 24.16 14.10 21.58
C THR A 201 23.33 13.27 20.60
N VAL A 202 23.81 12.08 20.24
CA VAL A 202 23.16 11.16 19.32
C VAL A 202 21.93 10.51 19.94
N MET A 203 21.96 10.15 21.24
CA MET A 203 20.77 9.68 21.95
C MET A 203 19.66 10.74 22.00
N ARG A 204 20.02 12.04 22.04
CA ARG A 204 19.05 13.15 22.00
C ARG A 204 18.48 13.41 20.59
N LEU A 205 19.00 12.77 19.53
CA LEU A 205 18.46 12.91 18.17
C LEU A 205 17.10 12.23 17.98
N GLY A 206 16.77 11.25 18.83
CA GLY A 206 15.53 10.48 18.65
C GLY A 206 15.46 9.85 17.26
N ILE A 207 14.37 10.10 16.53
CA ILE A 207 14.16 9.58 15.16
C ILE A 207 15.01 10.31 14.10
N LEU A 208 15.56 11.50 14.40
CA LEU A 208 16.37 12.24 13.43
C LEU A 208 17.66 11.52 13.04
N ILE A 209 18.11 10.58 13.87
CA ILE A 209 19.25 9.72 13.55
C ILE A 209 19.05 8.94 12.24
N CYS A 210 17.81 8.64 11.88
CA CYS A 210 17.48 7.94 10.65
C CYS A 210 17.91 8.69 9.39
N TYR A 211 18.10 10.01 9.49
CA TYR A 211 18.42 10.89 8.37
C TYR A 211 19.90 11.29 8.30
N LEU A 212 20.77 10.75 9.16
CA LEU A 212 22.21 10.97 9.05
C LEU A 212 22.71 10.53 7.66
N ASN A 213 23.61 11.32 7.08
CA ASN A 213 24.20 10.92 5.82
C ASN A 213 25.20 9.76 6.02
N SER A 214 25.60 9.10 4.93
CA SER A 214 26.47 7.93 5.00
C SER A 214 27.80 8.21 5.68
N GLU A 215 28.38 9.40 5.48
CA GLU A 215 29.68 9.75 6.06
C GLU A 215 29.59 10.03 7.56
N GLU A 216 28.54 10.73 7.99
CA GLU A 216 28.24 10.99 9.40
C GLU A 216 27.98 9.71 10.17
N LEU A 217 27.15 8.84 9.57
CA LEU A 217 26.84 7.55 10.14
C LEU A 217 28.08 6.66 10.20
N HIS A 218 28.88 6.58 9.13
CA HIS A 218 30.11 5.81 9.11
C HIS A 218 31.13 6.30 10.14
N ARG A 219 31.31 7.62 10.28
CA ARG A 219 32.22 8.25 11.25
C ARG A 219 31.77 7.96 12.68
N PHE A 220 30.47 8.07 12.95
CA PHE A 220 29.90 7.77 14.26
C PHE A 220 30.08 6.29 14.63
N LEU A 221 29.65 5.39 13.76
CA LEU A 221 29.74 3.94 14.00
C LEU A 221 31.19 3.43 14.06
N SER A 222 32.15 4.17 13.47
CA SER A 222 33.57 3.82 13.53
C SER A 222 34.30 4.32 14.78
N THR A 223 33.75 5.32 15.49
CA THR A 223 34.45 5.99 16.60
C THR A 223 33.93 5.61 17.98
N SER A 224 32.69 5.12 18.09
CA SER A 224 32.01 4.86 19.37
C SER A 224 31.44 3.45 19.45
N SER A 225 31.44 2.85 20.65
CA SER A 225 30.58 1.69 20.93
C SER A 225 29.13 2.16 20.92
N VAL A 226 28.34 1.59 20.02
CA VAL A 226 26.93 1.93 19.84
C VAL A 226 26.14 1.27 20.96
N SER A 227 25.40 2.07 21.74
CA SER A 227 24.58 1.52 22.84
C SER A 227 23.42 0.66 22.29
N PRO A 228 22.89 -0.31 23.07
CA PRO A 228 21.79 -1.16 22.63
C PRO A 228 20.52 -0.39 22.21
N ALA A 229 20.16 0.67 22.95
CA ALA A 229 19.02 1.54 22.61
C ALA A 229 19.20 2.24 21.26
N LEU A 230 20.45 2.56 20.91
CA LEU A 230 20.77 3.20 19.65
C LEU A 230 20.71 2.23 18.47
N TRP A 231 21.11 0.97 18.69
CA TRP A 231 20.95 -0.09 17.71
C TRP A 231 19.49 -0.36 17.39
N GLN A 232 18.61 -0.40 18.39
CA GLN A 232 17.17 -0.53 18.17
C GLN A 232 16.62 0.61 17.32
N GLN A 233 17.02 1.84 17.60
CA GLN A 233 16.60 3.00 16.83
C GLN A 233 17.07 2.92 15.37
N LEU A 234 18.35 2.57 15.13
CA LEU A 234 18.88 2.39 13.78
C LEU A 234 18.21 1.22 13.03
N ALA A 235 17.93 0.12 13.72
CA ALA A 235 17.23 -1.02 13.15
C ALA A 235 15.80 -0.67 12.73
N LYS A 236 15.11 0.12 13.56
CA LYS A 236 13.81 0.72 13.23
C LYS A 236 13.92 1.65 12.01
N CYS A 237 14.90 2.54 11.96
CA CYS A 237 15.14 3.42 10.82
C CYS A 237 15.34 2.65 9.50
N VAL A 238 16.08 1.53 9.54
CA VAL A 238 16.31 0.67 8.36
C VAL A 238 15.02 -0.04 7.95
N THR A 239 14.25 -0.50 8.93
CA THR A 239 12.96 -1.19 8.74
C THR A 239 11.87 -0.25 8.22
N GLU A 240 11.90 1.03 8.59
CA GLU A 240 10.99 2.07 8.10
C GLU A 240 11.48 2.71 6.80
N GLY A 241 12.64 2.30 6.29
CA GLY A 241 13.17 2.75 5.00
C GLY A 241 13.81 4.15 5.02
N HIS A 242 13.94 4.78 6.19
CA HIS A 242 14.47 6.14 6.33
C HIS A 242 15.98 6.25 6.07
N VAL A 243 16.73 5.15 6.19
CA VAL A 243 18.19 5.12 5.96
C VAL A 243 18.51 4.88 4.47
N SER A 244 19.36 5.74 3.90
CA SER A 244 19.85 5.62 2.52
C SER A 244 20.61 4.31 2.27
N GLY A 245 20.70 3.86 1.02
CA GLY A 245 21.44 2.63 0.66
C GLY A 245 22.88 2.61 1.21
N SER A 246 23.63 3.69 1.03
CA SER A 246 25.00 3.84 1.58
C SER A 246 25.02 3.87 3.12
N GLY A 247 23.99 4.46 3.75
CA GLY A 247 23.81 4.41 5.20
C GLY A 247 23.57 2.98 5.71
N ARG A 248 22.77 2.18 4.99
CA ARG A 248 22.57 0.75 5.29
C ARG A 248 23.87 -0.03 5.16
N VAL A 249 24.71 0.29 4.17
CA VAL A 249 26.06 -0.29 4.04
C VAL A 249 26.95 0.12 5.22
N SER A 250 26.84 1.36 5.71
CA SER A 250 27.59 1.84 6.89
C SER A 250 27.16 1.14 8.19
N ILE A 251 25.86 0.93 8.37
CA ILE A 251 25.30 0.13 9.47
C ILE A 251 25.77 -1.32 9.36
N SER A 252 25.60 -1.92 8.18
CA SER A 252 26.00 -3.30 7.89
C SER A 252 27.49 -3.51 8.11
N SER A 253 28.36 -2.66 7.59
CA SER A 253 29.81 -2.75 7.78
C SER A 253 30.21 -2.63 9.25
N SER A 254 29.47 -1.85 10.04
CA SER A 254 29.71 -1.73 11.48
C SER A 254 29.26 -2.98 12.25
N LEU A 255 28.11 -3.57 11.88
CA LEU A 255 27.67 -4.87 12.40
C LEU A 255 28.69 -5.98 12.08
N HIS A 256 29.24 -5.98 10.86
CA HIS A 256 30.25 -6.95 10.43
C HIS A 256 31.61 -6.81 11.15
N ARG A 257 31.93 -5.63 11.71
CA ARG A 257 33.22 -5.36 12.37
C ARG A 257 33.29 -5.90 13.81
N GLN A 258 32.14 -6.09 14.47
CA GLN A 258 32.06 -6.48 15.90
C GLN A 258 31.38 -7.83 16.26
N PRO A 259 31.15 -8.83 15.38
CA PRO A 259 30.40 -10.05 15.78
C PRO A 259 31.00 -10.80 16.97
N LYS A 260 32.32 -10.69 17.17
CA LYS A 260 33.06 -11.36 18.25
C LYS A 260 32.91 -10.70 19.64
N SER A 261 32.31 -9.52 19.73
CA SER A 261 32.05 -8.82 20.99
C SER A 261 30.56 -8.76 21.35
N TRP A 262 29.71 -9.46 20.58
CA TRP A 262 28.27 -9.44 20.79
C TRP A 262 27.87 -10.34 21.97
N THR A 263 27.06 -9.78 22.85
CA THR A 263 26.34 -10.49 23.91
C THR A 263 24.98 -11.00 23.41
N VAL A 264 24.32 -11.87 24.18
CA VAL A 264 22.95 -12.34 23.86
C VAL A 264 21.99 -11.16 23.71
N GLY A 265 22.09 -10.17 24.62
CA GLY A 265 21.31 -8.95 24.56
C GLY A 265 21.56 -8.18 23.26
N ASP A 266 22.80 -8.07 22.78
CA ASP A 266 23.08 -7.37 21.51
C ASP A 266 22.37 -8.03 20.32
N VAL A 267 22.27 -9.37 20.30
CA VAL A 267 21.57 -10.10 19.23
C VAL A 267 20.07 -9.89 19.29
N GLU A 268 19.48 -9.89 20.49
CA GLU A 268 18.05 -9.56 20.70
C GLU A 268 17.73 -8.15 20.19
N HIS A 269 18.60 -7.18 20.46
CA HIS A 269 18.37 -5.78 20.09
C HIS A 269 18.56 -5.53 18.59
N VAL A 270 19.52 -6.22 17.95
CA VAL A 270 19.79 -6.12 16.51
C VAL A 270 18.70 -6.83 15.69
N GLY A 271 18.04 -7.85 16.26
CA GLY A 271 16.89 -8.52 15.66
C GLY A 271 17.18 -9.07 14.25
N ARG A 272 16.29 -8.82 13.28
CA ARG A 272 16.45 -9.29 11.89
C ARG A 272 17.75 -8.87 11.21
N LEU A 273 18.41 -7.80 11.68
CA LEU A 273 19.68 -7.35 11.10
C LEU A 273 20.82 -8.36 11.35
N VAL A 274 20.64 -9.34 12.23
CA VAL A 274 21.54 -10.51 12.32
C VAL A 274 21.67 -11.19 10.96
N PHE A 275 20.62 -11.18 10.13
CA PHE A 275 20.66 -11.75 8.77
C PHE A 275 21.39 -10.87 7.75
N THR A 276 21.95 -9.72 8.13
CA THR A 276 22.93 -9.02 7.26
C THR A 276 24.29 -9.72 7.30
N LEU A 277 24.62 -10.39 8.41
CA LEU A 277 25.87 -11.14 8.56
C LEU A 277 25.97 -12.31 7.58
N SER A 278 27.20 -12.78 7.33
CA SER A 278 27.42 -14.03 6.59
C SER A 278 27.08 -15.25 7.46
N PRO A 279 26.73 -16.40 6.86
CA PRO A 279 26.49 -17.64 7.60
C PRO A 279 27.65 -18.05 8.51
N GLN A 280 28.91 -17.75 8.13
CA GLN A 280 30.10 -18.03 8.94
C GLN A 280 30.21 -17.09 10.14
N GLN A 281 29.85 -15.81 9.98
CA GLN A 281 29.84 -14.84 11.08
C GLN A 281 28.78 -15.19 12.11
N ILE A 282 27.57 -15.57 11.68
CA ILE A 282 26.51 -16.04 12.57
C ILE A 282 26.99 -17.25 13.40
N ARG A 283 27.65 -18.22 12.75
CA ARG A 283 28.22 -19.41 13.44
C ARG A 283 29.36 -19.07 14.41
N SER A 284 30.07 -17.97 14.20
CA SER A 284 31.22 -17.55 15.02
C SER A 284 30.89 -16.51 16.10
N LEU A 285 29.62 -16.13 16.24
CA LEU A 285 29.16 -15.32 17.38
C LEU A 285 29.53 -16.02 18.71
N PRO A 286 30.09 -15.32 19.71
CA PRO A 286 30.55 -15.91 20.98
C PRO A 286 29.38 -16.14 21.96
N LEU A 287 28.31 -16.75 21.46
CA LEU A 287 27.07 -16.98 22.18
C LEU A 287 27.00 -18.48 22.42
N ASP A 288 27.45 -18.90 23.61
CA ASP A 288 27.51 -20.31 23.97
C ASP A 288 26.11 -20.91 24.19
N ASP A 289 25.13 -20.08 24.55
CA ASP A 289 23.71 -20.45 24.66
C ASP A 289 22.82 -19.28 24.18
N LEU A 290 22.59 -19.20 22.87
CA LEU A 290 21.49 -18.35 22.38
C LEU A 290 20.19 -19.05 22.75
N GLY A 291 19.42 -18.46 23.67
CA GLY A 291 18.17 -19.04 24.16
C GLY A 291 17.16 -19.29 23.04
N LYS A 292 16.32 -20.32 23.20
CA LYS A 292 15.25 -20.63 22.25
C LYS A 292 14.37 -19.40 21.99
N ASP A 293 14.00 -18.70 23.06
CA ASP A 293 13.17 -17.48 23.03
C ASP A 293 13.82 -16.34 22.22
N THR A 294 15.14 -16.14 22.38
CA THR A 294 15.90 -15.12 21.63
C THR A 294 15.89 -15.41 20.13
N VAL A 295 16.11 -16.68 19.74
CA VAL A 295 16.07 -17.08 18.33
C VAL A 295 14.66 -16.94 17.78
N GLU A 296 13.63 -17.37 18.52
CA GLU A 296 12.23 -17.16 18.18
C GLU A 296 11.93 -15.68 17.92
N GLN A 297 12.35 -14.79 18.81
CA GLN A 297 12.14 -13.35 18.68
C GLN A 297 12.82 -12.75 17.43
N ILE A 298 14.06 -13.15 17.15
CA ILE A 298 14.79 -12.70 15.94
C ILE A 298 14.06 -13.15 14.68
N LEU A 299 13.64 -14.42 14.66
CA LEU A 299 12.93 -15.00 13.54
C LEU A 299 11.56 -14.31 13.35
N GLN A 300 10.79 -14.10 14.44
CA GLN A 300 9.55 -13.33 14.41
C GLN A 300 9.76 -11.92 13.86
N SER A 301 10.84 -11.23 14.24
CA SER A 301 11.14 -9.88 13.72
C SER A 301 11.39 -9.88 12.20
N GLN A 302 11.96 -10.96 11.65
CA GLN A 302 12.15 -11.12 10.21
C GLN A 302 10.83 -11.42 9.49
N TRP A 303 9.93 -12.17 10.11
CA TRP A 303 8.60 -12.45 9.56
C TRP A 303 7.72 -11.19 9.52
N HIS A 304 7.63 -10.44 10.63
CA HIS A 304 6.87 -9.17 10.68
C HIS A 304 7.39 -8.16 9.65
N TRP A 305 8.71 -8.12 9.45
CA TRP A 305 9.29 -7.28 8.40
C TRP A 305 8.84 -7.73 7.01
N LYS A 306 8.86 -9.04 6.70
CA LYS A 306 8.44 -9.58 5.40
C LYS A 306 6.97 -9.28 5.10
N ASP A 307 6.11 -9.27 6.11
CA ASP A 307 4.68 -8.94 5.94
C ASP A 307 4.39 -7.43 5.85
N SER A 308 5.32 -6.57 6.28
CA SER A 308 5.18 -5.11 6.16
C SER A 308 5.17 -4.64 4.69
N ALA A 309 4.61 -3.46 4.44
CA ALA A 309 4.60 -2.85 3.11
C ALA A 309 6.02 -2.70 2.51
N LEU A 310 7.01 -2.36 3.33
CA LEU A 310 8.41 -2.27 2.89
C LEU A 310 9.01 -3.63 2.57
N GLY A 311 8.72 -4.65 3.38
CA GLY A 311 9.19 -6.02 3.15
C GLY A 311 8.62 -6.61 1.86
N LYS A 312 7.33 -6.36 1.59
CA LYS A 312 6.65 -6.75 0.34
C LYS A 312 7.25 -6.06 -0.90
N ALA A 313 7.76 -4.83 -0.75
CA ALA A 313 8.39 -4.06 -1.83
C ALA A 313 9.89 -4.37 -2.04
N CYS A 314 10.56 -5.00 -1.07
CA CYS A 314 12.00 -5.31 -1.15
C CYS A 314 12.25 -6.75 -1.62
N THR A 315 13.33 -6.97 -2.37
CA THR A 315 13.78 -8.32 -2.75
C THR A 315 14.27 -9.13 -1.54
N GLU A 316 14.02 -10.44 -1.53
CA GLU A 316 14.47 -11.31 -0.44
C GLU A 316 16.00 -11.31 -0.31
N LEU A 317 16.49 -11.30 0.94
CA LEU A 317 17.92 -11.40 1.24
C LEU A 317 18.50 -12.69 0.64
N LYS A 318 19.49 -12.56 -0.26
CA LYS A 318 20.17 -13.71 -0.87
C LYS A 318 20.76 -14.63 0.21
N GLY A 319 20.39 -15.92 0.16
CA GLY A 319 20.85 -16.92 1.11
C GLY A 319 20.26 -16.78 2.52
N LEU A 320 19.12 -16.09 2.70
CA LEU A 320 18.45 -15.93 3.99
C LEU A 320 18.23 -17.28 4.70
N LYS A 321 17.82 -18.32 3.96
CA LYS A 321 17.66 -19.67 4.48
C LYS A 321 18.93 -20.15 5.18
N ASP A 322 20.08 -20.09 4.52
CA ASP A 322 21.36 -20.54 5.10
C ASP A 322 21.78 -19.72 6.32
N LYS A 323 21.39 -18.44 6.38
CA LYS A 323 21.61 -17.58 7.55
C LYS A 323 20.71 -17.96 8.74
N ILE A 324 19.43 -18.25 8.47
CA ILE A 324 18.48 -18.78 9.48
C ILE A 324 19.00 -20.12 10.04
N TYR A 325 19.43 -21.04 9.17
CA TYR A 325 20.05 -22.30 9.60
C TYR A 325 21.27 -22.08 10.49
N SER A 326 22.16 -21.16 10.12
CA SER A 326 23.33 -20.83 10.94
C SER A 326 22.95 -20.29 12.33
N LEU A 327 21.84 -19.57 12.45
CA LEU A 327 21.34 -19.05 13.72
C LEU A 327 20.75 -20.19 14.57
N ILE A 328 19.88 -21.03 14.00
CA ILE A 328 19.25 -22.16 14.70
C ILE A 328 20.30 -23.18 15.16
N HIS A 329 21.38 -23.37 14.40
CA HIS A 329 22.48 -24.25 14.79
C HIS A 329 23.13 -23.84 16.12
N LYS A 330 23.04 -22.56 16.53
CA LYS A 330 23.55 -22.10 17.83
C LYS A 330 22.80 -22.69 19.03
N ILE A 331 21.50 -22.97 18.90
CA ILE A 331 20.71 -23.65 19.95
C ILE A 331 21.19 -25.11 20.14
N ARG A 332 21.77 -25.72 19.09
CA ARG A 332 21.99 -27.17 19.02
C ARG A 332 23.37 -27.65 19.46
N LYS A 333 24.26 -26.76 19.87
CA LYS A 333 25.63 -27.15 20.29
C LYS A 333 25.65 -28.07 21.53
N ALA A 334 24.51 -28.26 22.20
CA ALA A 334 24.35 -29.16 23.34
C ALA A 334 24.03 -30.64 23.00
N CYS A 335 23.76 -31.04 21.74
CA CYS A 335 23.42 -32.44 21.44
C CYS A 335 24.20 -32.99 20.23
N MET A 336 25.40 -33.53 20.48
CA MET A 336 26.16 -34.32 19.53
C MET A 336 25.55 -35.73 19.41
N CYS A 337 24.69 -35.95 18.42
CA CYS A 337 24.36 -37.29 17.90
C CYS A 337 24.25 -37.22 16.38
N SER A 338 24.91 -38.16 15.72
CA SER A 338 25.21 -38.26 14.28
C SER A 338 24.00 -38.59 13.38
N SER A 339 22.78 -38.33 13.82
CA SER A 339 21.59 -38.38 12.96
C SER A 339 21.01 -36.99 12.83
N GLU A 340 20.82 -36.54 11.60
CA GLU A 340 20.12 -35.30 11.33
C GLU A 340 18.75 -35.32 12.02
N PRO A 341 18.46 -34.31 12.84
CA PRO A 341 17.35 -34.36 13.77
C PRO A 341 16.02 -34.15 13.06
N THR A 342 15.02 -34.91 13.50
CA THR A 342 13.62 -34.81 13.07
C THR A 342 12.87 -33.85 14.00
N PRO A 343 12.23 -32.79 13.49
CA PRO A 343 11.51 -31.82 14.32
C PRO A 343 10.19 -32.37 14.87
N SER A 344 9.80 -31.90 16.06
CA SER A 344 8.42 -31.97 16.56
C SER A 344 7.60 -30.74 16.12
N CYS A 345 6.29 -30.77 16.29
CA CYS A 345 5.42 -29.60 16.09
C CYS A 345 5.88 -28.40 16.96
N ALA A 346 6.31 -28.66 18.19
CA ALA A 346 6.81 -27.63 19.10
C ALA A 346 8.13 -27.02 18.64
N ASP A 347 8.99 -27.80 17.98
CA ASP A 347 10.23 -27.30 17.39
C ASP A 347 9.94 -26.41 16.17
N ILE A 348 8.97 -26.79 15.34
CA ILE A 348 8.56 -26.01 14.17
C ILE A 348 7.91 -24.69 14.57
N ARG A 349 7.01 -24.70 15.56
CA ARG A 349 6.43 -23.46 16.09
C ARG A 349 7.47 -22.51 16.66
N GLY A 350 8.55 -23.05 17.24
CA GLY A 350 9.65 -22.27 17.80
C GLY A 350 10.77 -21.88 16.82
N THR A 351 10.70 -22.25 15.54
CA THR A 351 11.77 -21.92 14.57
C THR A 351 11.29 -21.54 13.18
N PHE A 352 10.05 -21.89 12.84
CA PHE A 352 9.39 -21.83 11.53
C PHE A 352 9.58 -23.03 10.61
N PRO A 353 8.54 -23.36 9.81
CA PRO A 353 8.57 -24.45 8.83
C PRO A 353 9.70 -24.29 7.80
N SER A 354 9.86 -23.09 7.25
CA SER A 354 10.87 -22.79 6.21
C SER A 354 12.32 -22.95 6.69
N ALA A 355 12.55 -23.03 8.00
CA ALA A 355 13.85 -23.20 8.60
C ALA A 355 14.33 -24.66 8.69
N TRP A 356 13.54 -25.63 8.23
CA TRP A 356 13.88 -27.06 8.24
C TRP A 356 14.03 -27.62 6.83
N ARG A 357 15.02 -28.47 6.59
CA ARG A 357 15.22 -29.02 5.25
C ARG A 357 14.09 -29.98 4.90
N TRP A 358 13.77 -30.10 3.62
CA TRP A 358 12.69 -30.98 3.14
C TRP A 358 12.83 -32.40 3.68
N TYR A 359 14.05 -32.95 3.74
CA TYR A 359 14.31 -34.31 4.22
C TYR A 359 14.19 -34.48 5.75
N GLN A 360 14.16 -33.38 6.50
CA GLN A 360 13.89 -33.40 7.94
C GLN A 360 12.39 -33.36 8.19
N LEU A 361 11.66 -32.56 7.40
CA LEU A 361 10.21 -32.51 7.41
C LEU A 361 9.59 -33.86 6.99
N SER A 362 10.16 -34.55 6.00
CA SER A 362 9.70 -35.90 5.58
C SER A 362 9.81 -36.95 6.68
N ARG A 363 10.70 -36.76 7.66
CA ARG A 363 10.93 -37.73 8.75
C ARG A 363 10.00 -37.52 9.93
N MET A 364 9.24 -36.42 9.95
CA MET A 364 8.31 -36.13 11.04
C MET A 364 7.29 -37.24 11.20
N LYS A 365 6.88 -37.50 12.45
CA LYS A 365 5.77 -38.41 12.72
C LYS A 365 4.48 -37.77 12.19
N ARG A 366 3.64 -38.55 11.51
CA ARG A 366 2.34 -38.07 10.97
C ARG A 366 1.52 -37.24 11.96
N ARG A 367 1.39 -37.69 13.22
CA ARG A 367 0.66 -36.95 14.27
C ARG A 367 1.23 -35.56 14.55
N GLU A 368 2.55 -35.43 14.67
CA GLU A 368 3.22 -34.14 14.86
C GLU A 368 3.02 -33.20 13.67
N LEU A 369 2.93 -33.78 12.47
CA LEU A 369 2.75 -33.05 11.24
C LEU A 369 1.29 -32.58 11.10
N GLU A 370 0.31 -33.44 11.42
CA GLU A 370 -1.11 -33.09 11.52
C GLU A 370 -1.37 -31.98 12.55
N ASP A 371 -0.77 -32.05 13.75
CA ASP A 371 -0.93 -31.02 14.79
C ASP A 371 -0.31 -29.65 14.39
N CYS A 372 0.56 -29.62 13.39
CA CYS A 372 1.29 -28.43 12.96
C CYS A 372 0.87 -27.91 11.57
N VAL A 373 0.01 -28.62 10.85
CA VAL A 373 -0.24 -28.38 9.43
C VAL A 373 -0.72 -26.95 9.13
N GLU A 374 -1.63 -26.42 9.95
CA GLU A 374 -2.14 -25.05 9.82
C GLU A 374 -1.02 -24.01 9.92
N PHE A 375 -0.15 -24.16 10.93
CA PHE A 375 1.00 -23.28 11.11
C PHE A 375 2.01 -23.42 9.98
N MET A 376 2.19 -24.64 9.45
CA MET A 376 3.05 -24.86 8.29
C MET A 376 2.50 -24.22 7.02
N GLY A 377 1.21 -24.38 6.76
CA GLY A 377 0.52 -23.83 5.59
C GLY A 377 0.52 -22.30 5.55
N GLN A 378 0.61 -21.63 6.70
CA GLN A 378 0.70 -20.17 6.76
C GLN A 378 2.09 -19.62 6.39
N ASP A 379 3.14 -20.45 6.36
CA ASP A 379 4.48 -19.99 5.99
C ASP A 379 4.67 -19.98 4.46
N GLY A 380 4.34 -18.85 3.83
CA GLY A 380 4.59 -18.59 2.40
C GLY A 380 6.07 -18.55 2.00
N SER A 381 7.02 -18.78 2.92
CA SER A 381 8.46 -18.87 2.65
C SER A 381 8.94 -20.30 2.40
N LEU A 382 8.05 -21.29 2.56
CA LEU A 382 8.32 -22.68 2.19
C LEU A 382 8.66 -22.76 0.70
N ASP A 383 9.81 -23.37 0.37
CA ASP A 383 10.14 -23.64 -1.03
C ASP A 383 9.37 -24.84 -1.59
N ALA A 384 9.45 -25.02 -2.90
CA ALA A 384 8.75 -26.09 -3.61
C ALA A 384 9.15 -27.50 -3.13
N GLU A 385 10.42 -27.71 -2.72
CA GLU A 385 10.86 -29.02 -2.21
C GLU A 385 10.22 -29.32 -0.85
N GLN A 386 10.21 -28.33 0.05
CA GLN A 386 9.59 -28.44 1.36
C GLN A 386 8.08 -28.68 1.24
N ARG A 387 7.37 -27.86 0.44
CA ARG A 387 5.93 -28.05 0.22
C ARG A 387 5.64 -29.41 -0.41
N GLY A 388 6.46 -29.86 -1.37
CA GLY A 388 6.24 -31.12 -2.07
C GLY A 388 6.31 -32.32 -1.14
N VAL A 389 7.26 -32.30 -0.20
CA VAL A 389 7.39 -33.33 0.83
C VAL A 389 6.23 -33.28 1.83
N LEU A 390 5.88 -32.09 2.32
CA LEU A 390 4.77 -31.93 3.26
C LEU A 390 3.47 -32.44 2.63
N TRP A 391 3.22 -32.09 1.36
CA TRP A 391 2.09 -32.62 0.61
C TRP A 391 2.15 -34.15 0.47
N ALA A 392 3.32 -34.73 0.16
CA ALA A 392 3.46 -36.18 0.02
C ALA A 392 3.11 -36.94 1.32
N GLU A 393 3.44 -36.37 2.48
CA GLU A 393 3.16 -36.96 3.79
C GLU A 393 1.72 -36.73 4.30
N LEU A 394 1.14 -35.57 3.97
CA LEU A 394 -0.20 -35.13 4.40
C LEU A 394 -1.34 -35.58 3.50
N ARG A 395 -1.07 -35.78 2.20
CA ARG A 395 -2.13 -36.07 1.25
C ARG A 395 -2.88 -37.35 1.64
N PRO A 396 -4.21 -37.36 1.54
CA PRO A 396 -4.97 -38.56 1.84
C PRO A 396 -4.72 -39.64 0.80
N VAL A 397 -4.91 -40.89 1.21
CA VAL A 397 -4.78 -42.07 0.33
C VAL A 397 -5.79 -42.03 -0.83
N SER A 398 -6.93 -41.35 -0.64
CA SER A 398 -7.93 -41.11 -1.67
C SER A 398 -8.24 -39.60 -1.82
N PRO A 399 -8.03 -39.00 -3.00
CA PRO A 399 -8.26 -37.57 -3.24
C PRO A 399 -9.70 -37.10 -2.99
N GLN A 400 -10.69 -38.00 -3.10
CA GLN A 400 -12.12 -37.68 -2.92
C GLN A 400 -12.53 -37.44 -1.44
N THR A 401 -11.58 -37.44 -0.51
CA THR A 401 -11.84 -37.37 0.94
C THR A 401 -11.44 -36.04 1.60
N LEU A 402 -10.89 -35.08 0.84
CA LEU A 402 -10.50 -33.78 1.37
C LEU A 402 -11.74 -32.93 1.66
N ARG A 403 -12.00 -32.68 2.94
CA ARG A 403 -13.03 -31.73 3.36
C ARG A 403 -12.54 -30.28 3.18
N PRO A 404 -13.44 -29.31 2.95
CA PRO A 404 -13.07 -27.89 2.85
C PRO A 404 -12.20 -27.41 4.01
N GLU A 405 -12.51 -27.83 5.25
CA GLU A 405 -11.75 -27.41 6.44
C GLU A 405 -10.29 -27.88 6.38
N GLN A 406 -10.06 -29.11 5.92
CA GLN A 406 -8.71 -29.67 5.78
C GLN A 406 -7.93 -29.01 4.64
N LEU A 407 -8.61 -28.52 3.60
CA LEU A 407 -7.99 -27.73 2.53
C LEU A 407 -7.53 -26.37 3.05
N LEU A 408 -8.32 -25.73 3.92
CA LEU A 408 -7.97 -24.45 4.55
C LEU A 408 -6.79 -24.59 5.52
N GLU A 409 -6.69 -25.71 6.24
CA GLU A 409 -5.55 -25.99 7.14
C GLU A 409 -4.23 -26.18 6.38
N LEU A 410 -4.26 -26.64 5.12
CA LEU A 410 -3.05 -26.92 4.37
C LEU A 410 -2.32 -25.66 3.86
N GLY A 411 -2.99 -24.52 3.76
CA GLY A 411 -2.36 -23.26 3.33
C GLY A 411 -1.54 -23.38 2.05
N CYS A 412 -0.34 -22.79 2.02
CA CYS A 412 0.52 -22.76 0.84
C CYS A 412 0.93 -24.16 0.34
N ILE A 413 0.82 -25.22 1.16
CA ILE A 413 1.15 -26.61 0.80
C ILE A 413 0.25 -27.12 -0.31
N ILE A 414 -0.99 -26.62 -0.40
CA ILE A 414 -1.96 -27.02 -1.45
C ILE A 414 -1.46 -26.72 -2.87
N THR A 415 -0.52 -25.79 -3.03
CA THR A 415 0.06 -25.45 -4.34
C THR A 415 0.84 -26.61 -4.97
N GLU A 416 1.12 -27.66 -4.19
CA GLU A 416 1.75 -28.89 -4.67
C GLU A 416 0.76 -29.96 -5.16
N MET A 417 -0.55 -29.74 -4.99
CA MET A 417 -1.60 -30.59 -5.56
C MET A 417 -1.43 -30.74 -7.07
N GLY A 418 -1.56 -31.97 -7.56
CA GLY A 418 -1.59 -32.26 -8.99
C GLY A 418 -2.98 -32.10 -9.58
N GLU A 419 -3.04 -32.27 -10.90
CA GLU A 419 -4.29 -32.15 -11.66
C GLU A 419 -5.36 -33.15 -11.18
N ARG A 420 -4.96 -34.37 -10.82
CA ARG A 420 -5.89 -35.42 -10.35
C ARG A 420 -6.49 -35.09 -8.98
N GLU A 421 -5.69 -34.53 -8.08
CA GLU A 421 -6.14 -34.12 -6.75
C GLU A 421 -7.06 -32.90 -6.82
N LEU A 422 -6.78 -31.96 -7.73
CA LEU A 422 -7.68 -30.84 -8.03
C LEU A 422 -8.99 -31.27 -8.68
N GLN A 423 -8.96 -32.23 -9.60
CA GLN A 423 -10.17 -32.82 -10.19
C GLN A 423 -11.07 -33.49 -9.15
N ALA A 424 -10.47 -34.09 -8.12
CA ALA A 424 -11.19 -34.75 -7.05
C ALA A 424 -11.62 -33.79 -5.92
N ALA A 425 -11.08 -32.58 -5.88
CA ALA A 425 -11.50 -31.55 -4.93
C ALA A 425 -12.89 -31.03 -5.31
N ASN A 426 -13.74 -30.80 -4.31
CA ASN A 426 -15.05 -30.19 -4.54
C ASN A 426 -14.90 -28.68 -4.80
N LEU A 427 -14.66 -28.30 -6.06
CA LEU A 427 -14.56 -26.89 -6.48
C LEU A 427 -15.92 -26.26 -6.78
N SER A 428 -17.03 -26.89 -6.36
CA SER A 428 -18.35 -26.25 -6.41
C SER A 428 -18.50 -25.13 -5.35
N ASP A 429 -17.71 -25.16 -4.28
CA ASP A 429 -17.67 -24.11 -3.26
C ASP A 429 -16.73 -22.97 -3.69
N LEU A 430 -17.31 -21.78 -3.96
CA LEU A 430 -16.56 -20.60 -4.38
C LEU A 430 -15.60 -20.08 -3.30
N ALA A 431 -15.87 -20.32 -2.02
CA ALA A 431 -14.95 -19.93 -0.94
C ALA A 431 -13.67 -20.77 -0.99
N VAL A 432 -13.78 -22.06 -1.31
CA VAL A 432 -12.62 -22.93 -1.56
C VAL A 432 -11.85 -22.44 -2.78
N VAL A 433 -12.53 -22.13 -3.88
CA VAL A 433 -11.87 -21.60 -5.09
C VAL A 433 -11.13 -20.29 -4.81
N ALA A 434 -11.77 -19.35 -4.11
CA ALA A 434 -11.16 -18.08 -3.70
C ALA A 434 -9.93 -18.29 -2.81
N TYR A 435 -10.00 -19.25 -1.88
CA TYR A 435 -8.87 -19.61 -1.03
C TYR A 435 -7.70 -20.19 -1.84
N LEU A 436 -7.96 -21.17 -2.70
CA LEU A 436 -6.94 -21.73 -3.61
C LEU A 436 -6.35 -20.62 -4.50
N GLY A 437 -7.20 -19.74 -5.03
CA GLY A 437 -6.82 -18.59 -5.86
C GLY A 437 -5.98 -17.53 -5.17
N SER A 438 -5.86 -17.56 -3.84
CA SER A 438 -5.10 -16.56 -3.07
C SER A 438 -3.58 -16.81 -3.05
N PHE A 439 -3.13 -18.01 -3.41
CA PHE A 439 -1.71 -18.38 -3.38
C PHE A 439 -1.01 -18.09 -4.71
N LYS A 440 0.09 -17.33 -4.69
CA LYS A 440 0.86 -17.02 -5.91
C LYS A 440 1.81 -18.15 -6.33
N GLU A 441 2.05 -19.10 -5.42
CA GLU A 441 3.02 -20.19 -5.56
C GLU A 441 2.53 -21.34 -6.43
N TRP A 442 1.29 -21.28 -6.94
CA TRP A 442 0.79 -22.26 -7.91
C TRP A 442 1.71 -22.35 -9.12
N SER A 443 2.17 -23.56 -9.43
CA SER A 443 2.88 -23.77 -10.67
C SER A 443 1.91 -23.64 -11.85
N THR A 444 2.27 -22.79 -12.82
CA THR A 444 1.47 -22.45 -14.02
C THR A 444 1.10 -23.65 -14.92
N LYS A 445 1.60 -24.86 -14.63
CA LYS A 445 1.36 -26.08 -15.42
C LYS A 445 0.43 -27.11 -14.77
N LYS A 446 -0.05 -26.89 -13.55
CA LYS A 446 -0.81 -27.90 -12.78
C LYS A 446 -2.34 -27.75 -12.86
N VAL A 447 -2.86 -26.61 -13.32
CA VAL A 447 -4.30 -26.29 -13.29
C VAL A 447 -4.79 -25.90 -14.68
N SER A 448 -5.47 -26.82 -15.37
CA SER A 448 -6.11 -26.55 -16.66
C SER A 448 -7.55 -26.07 -16.48
N PHE A 449 -8.08 -25.34 -17.46
CA PHE A 449 -9.48 -24.89 -17.49
C PHE A 449 -10.44 -26.08 -17.48
N ASP A 450 -10.08 -27.12 -18.24
CA ASP A 450 -10.88 -28.33 -18.35
C ASP A 450 -10.89 -29.12 -17.03
N THR A 451 -9.78 -29.16 -16.30
CA THR A 451 -9.72 -29.73 -14.95
C THR A 451 -10.57 -28.97 -13.95
N PHE A 452 -10.51 -27.64 -13.97
CA PHE A 452 -11.34 -26.80 -13.11
C PHE A 452 -12.84 -27.03 -13.37
N CYS A 453 -13.25 -27.04 -14.64
CA CYS A 453 -14.64 -27.28 -15.02
C CYS A 453 -15.13 -28.69 -14.65
N GLN A 454 -14.26 -29.70 -14.74
CA GLN A 454 -14.56 -31.06 -14.31
C GLN A 454 -14.73 -31.17 -12.79
N ALA A 455 -13.84 -30.55 -12.02
CA ALA A 455 -13.88 -30.52 -10.56
C ALA A 455 -15.15 -29.84 -10.00
N LYS A 456 -15.70 -28.87 -10.75
CA LYS A 456 -16.97 -28.20 -10.43
C LYS A 456 -18.21 -29.11 -10.59
N GLY A 457 -18.07 -30.27 -11.24
CA GLY A 457 -19.17 -31.22 -11.45
C GLY A 457 -20.13 -30.87 -12.59
N ASN A 458 -19.91 -29.76 -13.31
CA ASN A 458 -20.82 -29.29 -14.35
C ASN A 458 -20.21 -29.42 -15.76
N LYS A 459 -20.35 -30.61 -16.36
CA LYS A 459 -19.85 -30.92 -17.72
C LYS A 459 -20.54 -30.09 -18.83
N ALA A 460 -21.62 -29.37 -18.52
CA ALA A 460 -22.47 -28.70 -19.50
C ALA A 460 -22.20 -27.19 -19.67
N SER A 461 -21.75 -26.48 -18.62
CA SER A 461 -21.42 -25.05 -18.73
C SER A 461 -19.92 -24.85 -18.95
N LYS A 462 -19.54 -24.63 -20.21
CA LYS A 462 -18.18 -24.18 -20.57
C LYS A 462 -17.93 -22.70 -20.26
N ASN A 463 -18.89 -22.01 -19.66
CA ASN A 463 -18.77 -20.60 -19.31
C ASN A 463 -18.61 -20.43 -17.81
N LEU A 464 -17.55 -19.71 -17.41
CA LEU A 464 -17.33 -19.25 -16.05
C LEU A 464 -18.11 -17.96 -15.80
N GLY A 465 -18.82 -17.90 -14.68
CA GLY A 465 -19.51 -16.69 -14.24
C GLY A 465 -18.54 -15.62 -13.74
N VAL A 466 -19.01 -14.38 -13.57
CA VAL A 466 -18.20 -13.25 -13.07
C VAL A 466 -17.57 -13.56 -11.71
N VAL A 467 -18.36 -14.07 -10.76
CA VAL A 467 -17.88 -14.39 -9.41
C VAL A 467 -16.83 -15.50 -9.43
N GLU A 468 -16.96 -16.47 -10.33
CA GLU A 468 -16.01 -17.57 -10.50
C GLU A 468 -14.67 -17.05 -11.05
N LEU A 469 -14.71 -16.18 -12.06
CA LEU A 469 -13.52 -15.56 -12.63
C LEU A 469 -12.75 -14.74 -11.59
N VAL A 470 -13.46 -13.98 -10.75
CA VAL A 470 -12.83 -13.23 -9.65
C VAL A 470 -12.25 -14.18 -8.60
N SER A 471 -12.97 -15.27 -8.27
CA SER A 471 -12.54 -16.24 -7.26
C SER A 471 -11.32 -17.07 -7.69
N LEU A 472 -11.08 -17.25 -8.99
CA LEU A 472 -9.91 -17.98 -9.47
C LEU A 472 -8.59 -17.34 -9.02
N GLY A 473 -8.57 -16.02 -8.88
CA GLY A 473 -7.37 -15.27 -8.49
C GLY A 473 -6.12 -15.69 -9.29
N TYR A 474 -5.06 -16.12 -8.60
CA TYR A 474 -3.81 -16.60 -9.21
C TYR A 474 -3.97 -17.88 -10.05
N LEU A 475 -5.02 -18.70 -9.82
CA LEU A 475 -5.29 -19.90 -10.62
C LEU A 475 -5.65 -19.57 -12.08
N LEU A 476 -6.07 -18.33 -12.37
CA LEU A 476 -6.35 -17.88 -13.73
C LEU A 476 -5.12 -18.06 -14.64
N CYS A 477 -3.91 -17.88 -14.09
CA CYS A 477 -2.64 -18.07 -14.80
C CYS A 477 -2.22 -19.54 -14.96
N GLY A 478 -3.00 -20.50 -14.46
CA GLY A 478 -2.86 -21.91 -14.83
C GLY A 478 -3.40 -22.21 -16.23
N PHE A 479 -4.36 -21.43 -16.72
CA PHE A 479 -5.01 -21.67 -18.01
C PHE A 479 -4.07 -21.30 -19.16
N SER A 480 -3.94 -22.17 -20.16
CA SER A 480 -3.21 -21.85 -21.39
C SER A 480 -3.83 -20.65 -22.12
N SER A 481 -3.04 -19.98 -22.96
CA SER A 481 -3.53 -18.89 -23.83
C SER A 481 -4.74 -19.32 -24.69
N SER A 482 -4.76 -20.58 -25.13
CA SER A 482 -5.87 -21.18 -25.87
C SER A 482 -7.15 -21.34 -25.03
N GLU A 483 -7.01 -21.66 -23.74
CA GLU A 483 -8.12 -21.79 -22.79
C GLU A 483 -8.67 -20.43 -22.39
N ILE A 484 -7.78 -19.47 -22.10
CA ILE A 484 -8.14 -18.07 -21.83
C ILE A 484 -8.95 -17.49 -22.99
N SER A 485 -8.59 -17.84 -24.23
CA SER A 485 -9.31 -17.39 -25.43
C SER A 485 -10.76 -17.87 -25.49
N ARG A 486 -11.13 -18.92 -24.73
CA ARG A 486 -12.50 -19.45 -24.64
C ARG A 486 -13.35 -18.75 -23.58
N LEU A 487 -12.76 -17.91 -22.73
CA LEU A 487 -13.49 -17.18 -21.69
C LEU A 487 -14.52 -16.23 -22.31
N ASP A 488 -15.67 -16.12 -21.66
CA ASP A 488 -16.72 -15.19 -22.07
C ASP A 488 -16.24 -13.73 -21.88
N PRO A 489 -16.19 -12.90 -22.94
CA PRO A 489 -15.66 -11.55 -22.85
C PRO A 489 -16.48 -10.64 -21.94
N SER A 490 -17.79 -10.86 -21.86
CA SER A 490 -18.68 -10.02 -21.06
C SER A 490 -18.52 -10.31 -19.57
N ASN A 491 -18.30 -11.59 -19.22
CA ASN A 491 -17.99 -11.98 -17.86
C ASN A 491 -16.58 -11.52 -17.46
N LEU A 492 -15.60 -11.63 -18.36
CA LEU A 492 -14.25 -11.15 -18.10
C LEU A 492 -14.21 -9.62 -17.93
N ARG A 493 -14.91 -8.87 -18.79
CA ARG A 493 -15.08 -7.42 -18.65
C ARG A 493 -15.64 -7.05 -17.28
N SER A 494 -16.71 -7.73 -16.88
CA SER A 494 -17.37 -7.49 -15.59
C SER A 494 -16.46 -7.86 -14.41
N ALA A 495 -15.65 -8.91 -14.55
CA ALA A 495 -14.65 -9.32 -13.57
C ALA A 495 -13.43 -8.39 -13.52
N SER A 496 -13.14 -7.64 -14.58
CA SER A 496 -12.05 -6.65 -14.66
C SER A 496 -12.50 -5.22 -14.35
N SER A 497 -13.79 -4.97 -14.10
CA SER A 497 -14.29 -3.63 -13.74
C SER A 497 -13.88 -3.25 -12.31
N PHE A 498 -13.92 -1.96 -11.99
CA PHE A 498 -13.49 -1.37 -10.71
C PHE A 498 -14.04 -2.06 -9.45
N ALA A 499 -15.18 -2.76 -9.52
CA ALA A 499 -15.75 -3.52 -8.41
C ALA A 499 -14.88 -4.73 -7.98
N ALA A 500 -14.03 -5.25 -8.87
CA ALA A 500 -13.19 -6.41 -8.62
C ALA A 500 -11.75 -5.98 -8.28
N PHE A 501 -11.49 -5.77 -6.99
CA PHE A 501 -10.19 -5.36 -6.47
C PHE A 501 -9.03 -6.31 -6.87
N PHE A 502 -9.30 -7.61 -6.96
CA PHE A 502 -8.26 -8.63 -7.18
C PHE A 502 -7.56 -8.46 -8.53
N LEU A 503 -8.26 -8.61 -9.66
CA LEU A 503 -7.63 -8.60 -11.00
C LEU A 503 -6.97 -7.26 -11.37
N ARG A 504 -7.37 -6.17 -10.72
CA ARG A 504 -6.84 -4.82 -10.99
C ARG A 504 -5.46 -4.57 -10.39
N GLU A 505 -5.26 -4.96 -9.13
CA GLU A 505 -4.04 -4.65 -8.36
C GLU A 505 -3.12 -5.87 -8.17
N THR A 506 -3.59 -7.08 -8.49
CA THR A 506 -2.73 -8.27 -8.37
C THR A 506 -1.77 -8.39 -9.55
N VAL A 507 -0.49 -8.56 -9.21
CA VAL A 507 0.52 -9.01 -10.17
C VAL A 507 0.32 -10.51 -10.41
N LEU A 508 -0.41 -10.83 -11.46
CA LEU A 508 -0.69 -12.20 -11.87
C LEU A 508 0.60 -12.85 -12.43
N PRO A 509 0.99 -14.07 -11.99
CA PRO A 509 2.17 -14.80 -12.48
C PRO A 509 1.90 -15.47 -13.85
N CYS A 510 1.18 -14.76 -14.72
CA CYS A 510 0.86 -15.21 -16.06
C CYS A 510 2.05 -14.97 -16.99
N SER A 511 2.23 -15.84 -17.98
CA SER A 511 3.13 -15.59 -19.10
C SER A 511 2.62 -14.44 -19.97
N GLU A 512 3.50 -13.84 -20.75
CA GLU A 512 3.15 -12.77 -21.69
C GLU A 512 2.03 -13.22 -22.66
N GLU A 513 2.09 -14.45 -23.16
CA GLU A 513 1.04 -15.03 -24.02
C GLU A 513 -0.32 -15.15 -23.32
N GLN A 514 -0.33 -15.47 -22.02
CA GLN A 514 -1.56 -15.56 -21.23
C GLN A 514 -2.18 -14.19 -21.00
N ILE A 515 -1.38 -13.19 -20.62
CA ILE A 515 -1.87 -11.82 -20.42
C ILE A 515 -2.34 -11.23 -21.75
N ALA A 516 -1.62 -11.47 -22.85
CA ALA A 516 -2.05 -11.08 -24.20
C ALA A 516 -3.38 -11.73 -24.62
N ALA A 517 -3.59 -13.00 -24.27
CA ALA A 517 -4.87 -13.65 -24.50
C ALA A 517 -6.00 -13.00 -23.68
N LEU A 518 -5.75 -12.62 -22.41
CA LEU A 518 -6.72 -11.92 -21.57
C LEU A 518 -7.09 -10.54 -22.16
N THR A 519 -6.10 -9.74 -22.55
CA THR A 519 -6.32 -8.41 -23.13
C THR A 519 -7.00 -8.48 -24.50
N ALA A 520 -6.71 -9.50 -25.31
CA ALA A 520 -7.41 -9.76 -26.57
C ALA A 520 -8.90 -10.10 -26.36
N ARG A 521 -9.24 -10.78 -25.26
CA ARG A 521 -10.66 -11.00 -24.90
C ARG A 521 -11.34 -9.72 -24.45
N LEU A 522 -10.65 -8.91 -23.64
CA LEU A 522 -11.15 -7.62 -23.18
C LEU A 522 -11.36 -6.62 -24.33
N SER A 523 -10.51 -6.63 -25.36
CA SER A 523 -10.64 -5.75 -26.54
C SER A 523 -11.62 -6.23 -27.61
N SER A 524 -12.26 -7.39 -27.39
CA SER A 524 -13.29 -7.88 -28.31
C SER A 524 -14.57 -7.02 -28.25
N PRO A 525 -15.44 -7.06 -29.28
CA PRO A 525 -16.68 -6.28 -29.31
C PRO A 525 -17.65 -6.56 -28.14
N LEU A 526 -17.61 -7.76 -27.56
CA LEU A 526 -18.42 -8.14 -26.39
C LEU A 526 -17.73 -7.79 -25.05
N GLY A 527 -16.47 -7.39 -25.09
CA GLY A 527 -15.72 -6.81 -23.98
C GLY A 527 -15.86 -5.29 -23.95
N PHE A 528 -14.74 -4.58 -23.84
CA PHE A 528 -14.66 -3.11 -23.90
C PHE A 528 -14.59 -2.57 -25.34
N GLY A 529 -14.53 -3.44 -26.35
CA GLY A 529 -14.35 -3.04 -27.75
C GLY A 529 -12.90 -2.67 -28.09
N PRO A 530 -12.64 -2.12 -29.28
CA PRO A 530 -11.27 -1.83 -29.73
C PRO A 530 -10.57 -0.81 -28.82
N VAL A 531 -9.29 -1.05 -28.53
CA VAL A 531 -8.49 -0.24 -27.58
C VAL A 531 -8.38 1.22 -27.99
N SER A 532 -8.49 1.54 -29.28
CA SER A 532 -8.56 2.92 -29.78
C SER A 532 -9.70 3.74 -29.18
N ASN A 533 -10.76 3.09 -28.70
CA ASN A 533 -11.93 3.73 -28.12
C ASN A 533 -11.91 3.73 -26.59
N TRP A 534 -10.87 3.16 -25.96
CA TRP A 534 -10.76 3.11 -24.51
C TRP A 534 -10.34 4.48 -23.96
N GLY A 535 -11.08 4.99 -22.98
CA GLY A 535 -10.63 6.12 -22.16
C GLY A 535 -9.76 5.66 -20.98
N SER A 536 -9.23 6.63 -20.23
CA SER A 536 -8.39 6.40 -19.04
C SER A 536 -9.02 5.47 -18.00
N GLU A 537 -10.36 5.46 -17.92
CA GLU A 537 -11.15 4.64 -17.02
C GLU A 537 -10.98 3.15 -17.32
N VAL A 538 -10.97 2.74 -18.58
CA VAL A 538 -10.82 1.32 -18.94
C VAL A 538 -9.41 0.82 -18.60
N PHE A 539 -8.38 1.61 -18.88
CA PHE A 539 -6.99 1.29 -18.48
C PHE A 539 -6.84 1.18 -16.97
N THR A 540 -7.53 2.05 -16.22
CA THR A 540 -7.54 2.02 -14.76
C THR A 540 -8.30 0.80 -14.22
N GLU A 541 -9.40 0.40 -14.87
CA GLU A 541 -10.20 -0.77 -14.50
C GLU A 541 -9.40 -2.07 -14.68
N ILE A 542 -8.84 -2.29 -15.88
CA ILE A 542 -8.10 -3.53 -16.17
C ILE A 542 -6.76 -3.61 -15.44
N GLY A 543 -6.23 -2.49 -14.96
CA GLY A 543 -5.08 -2.42 -14.07
C GLY A 543 -3.83 -3.09 -14.65
N THR A 544 -3.25 -4.04 -13.91
CA THR A 544 -2.03 -4.77 -14.29
C THR A 544 -2.14 -5.51 -15.63
N LEU A 545 -3.35 -5.89 -16.06
CA LEU A 545 -3.57 -6.56 -17.34
C LEU A 545 -3.18 -5.69 -18.54
N ALA A 546 -3.20 -4.35 -18.40
CA ALA A 546 -2.78 -3.43 -19.46
C ALA A 546 -1.34 -3.67 -19.93
N ALA A 547 -0.47 -4.24 -19.08
CA ALA A 547 0.91 -4.58 -19.43
C ALA A 547 1.02 -5.62 -20.56
N GLY A 548 -0.02 -6.45 -20.77
CA GLY A 548 -0.07 -7.44 -21.84
C GLY A 548 -0.82 -6.97 -23.09
N LEU A 549 -1.03 -5.67 -23.29
CA LEU A 549 -1.50 -5.16 -24.57
C LEU A 549 -0.46 -5.41 -25.67
N ASP A 550 -0.94 -5.53 -26.91
CA ASP A 550 -0.10 -5.73 -28.08
C ASP A 550 0.84 -4.53 -28.31
N ASP A 551 2.02 -4.79 -28.86
CA ASP A 551 3.06 -3.79 -29.07
C ASP A 551 2.58 -2.62 -29.94
N MET A 552 1.79 -2.91 -30.99
CA MET A 552 1.24 -1.87 -31.87
C MET A 552 0.23 -1.01 -31.14
N VAL A 553 -0.54 -1.60 -30.22
CA VAL A 553 -1.53 -0.90 -29.40
C VAL A 553 -0.85 0.01 -28.39
N LEU A 554 0.16 -0.51 -27.66
CA LEU A 554 0.95 0.28 -26.71
C LEU A 554 1.66 1.45 -27.40
N SER A 555 2.19 1.23 -28.60
CA SER A 555 2.86 2.28 -29.38
C SER A 555 1.91 3.38 -29.87
N ALA A 556 0.63 3.08 -30.01
CA ALA A 556 -0.38 4.01 -30.51
C ALA A 556 -1.14 4.77 -29.41
N LEU A 557 -0.81 4.55 -28.13
CA LEU A 557 -1.52 5.19 -27.02
C LEU A 557 -1.36 6.71 -27.06
N ILE A 558 -2.47 7.41 -26.88
CA ILE A 558 -2.52 8.88 -26.74
C ILE A 558 -2.35 9.30 -25.28
N LYS A 559 -2.18 10.61 -25.04
CA LYS A 559 -1.90 11.17 -23.71
C LYS A 559 -2.90 10.72 -22.64
N GLU A 560 -4.19 10.83 -22.92
CA GLU A 560 -5.25 10.46 -21.96
C GLU A 560 -5.22 8.96 -21.62
N GLN A 561 -4.80 8.11 -22.55
CA GLN A 561 -4.68 6.66 -22.35
C GLN A 561 -3.41 6.31 -21.57
N MET A 562 -2.31 7.01 -21.85
CA MET A 562 -1.06 6.89 -21.10
C MET A 562 -1.25 7.27 -19.63
N GLU A 563 -2.00 8.34 -19.35
CA GLU A 563 -2.35 8.76 -17.98
C GLU A 563 -3.22 7.73 -17.24
N GLY A 564 -3.98 6.90 -17.98
CA GLY A 564 -4.79 5.82 -17.41
C GLY A 564 -4.02 4.54 -17.04
N LEU A 565 -2.78 4.38 -17.49
CA LEU A 565 -1.97 3.20 -17.16
C LEU A 565 -1.62 3.18 -15.67
N THR A 566 -1.95 2.12 -14.94
CA THR A 566 -1.59 2.07 -13.52
C THR A 566 -0.06 1.98 -13.33
N PRO A 567 0.51 2.55 -12.24
CA PRO A 567 1.93 2.38 -11.92
C PRO A 567 2.36 0.91 -11.87
N ALA A 568 1.49 0.04 -11.33
CA ALA A 568 1.72 -1.40 -11.30
C ALA A 568 1.77 -2.01 -12.72
N ALA A 569 0.90 -1.60 -13.64
CA ALA A 569 0.96 -2.05 -15.04
C ALA A 569 2.28 -1.62 -15.70
N ILE A 570 2.73 -0.39 -15.47
CA ILE A 570 4.00 0.11 -16.02
C ILE A 570 5.17 -0.74 -15.53
N ALA A 571 5.24 -1.05 -14.24
CA ALA A 571 6.29 -1.89 -13.67
C ALA A 571 6.32 -3.32 -14.24
N LEU A 572 5.21 -3.80 -14.82
CA LEU A 572 5.08 -5.15 -15.39
C LEU A 572 5.37 -5.23 -16.89
N ILE A 573 5.48 -4.12 -17.60
CA ILE A 573 5.82 -4.13 -19.03
C ILE A 573 7.26 -4.68 -19.17
N PRO A 574 7.51 -5.71 -19.99
CA PRO A 574 8.86 -6.25 -20.13
C PRO A 574 9.89 -5.16 -20.53
N PRO A 575 11.11 -5.14 -19.95
CA PRO A 575 12.11 -4.08 -20.19
C PRO A 575 12.35 -3.74 -21.66
N ARG A 576 12.59 -4.76 -22.49
CA ARG A 576 12.81 -4.59 -23.93
C ARG A 576 11.57 -4.11 -24.67
N LYS A 577 10.39 -4.58 -24.25
CA LYS A 577 9.12 -4.16 -24.83
C LYS A 577 8.88 -2.68 -24.54
N MET A 578 9.08 -2.24 -23.30
CA MET A 578 8.95 -0.84 -22.90
C MET A 578 9.82 0.10 -23.74
N ALA A 579 11.09 -0.26 -23.94
CA ALA A 579 12.03 0.52 -24.74
C ALA A 579 11.61 0.65 -26.22
N VAL A 580 10.89 -0.34 -26.75
CA VAL A 580 10.43 -0.34 -28.15
C VAL A 580 9.08 0.36 -28.31
N VAL A 581 8.12 0.12 -27.41
CA VAL A 581 6.73 0.55 -27.58
C VAL A 581 6.47 1.99 -27.13
N PHE A 582 7.30 2.58 -26.28
CA PHE A 582 7.09 3.96 -25.84
C PHE A 582 8.16 4.91 -26.37
N SER A 583 7.71 5.93 -27.10
CA SER A 583 8.55 7.05 -27.50
C SER A 583 8.91 7.96 -26.31
N ALA A 584 9.96 8.78 -26.45
CA ALA A 584 10.29 9.80 -25.46
C ALA A 584 9.10 10.76 -25.20
N ALA A 585 8.31 11.09 -26.23
CA ALA A 585 7.10 11.89 -26.05
C ALA A 585 6.07 11.19 -25.16
N GLN A 586 5.78 9.91 -25.39
CA GLN A 586 4.86 9.14 -24.56
C GLN A 586 5.33 8.98 -23.11
N LEU A 587 6.63 8.74 -22.90
CA LEU A 587 7.21 8.68 -21.55
C LEU A 587 7.12 10.01 -20.80
N SER A 588 7.16 11.15 -21.52
CA SER A 588 6.97 12.48 -20.92
C SER A 588 5.53 12.75 -20.47
N TRP A 589 4.56 11.95 -20.91
CA TRP A 589 3.15 12.10 -20.53
C TRP A 589 2.80 11.35 -19.24
N LEU A 590 3.71 10.52 -18.74
CA LEU A 590 3.50 9.80 -17.48
C LEU A 590 3.44 10.78 -16.30
N SER A 591 2.55 10.52 -15.37
CA SER A 591 2.54 11.19 -14.07
C SER A 591 3.76 10.80 -13.24
N ALA A 592 4.11 11.63 -12.25
CA ALA A 592 5.23 11.33 -11.35
C ALA A 592 5.14 9.93 -10.72
N GLU A 593 3.96 9.50 -10.27
CA GLU A 593 3.77 8.15 -9.67
C GLU A 593 4.06 7.03 -10.68
N GLN A 594 3.59 7.18 -11.91
CA GLN A 594 3.84 6.25 -13.01
C GLN A 594 5.33 6.22 -13.39
N SER A 595 5.98 7.37 -13.48
CA SER A 595 7.40 7.48 -13.85
C SER A 595 8.34 6.92 -12.77
N TRP A 596 7.94 6.98 -11.50
CA TRP A 596 8.67 6.36 -10.39
C TRP A 596 8.45 4.84 -10.30
N ALA A 597 7.41 4.31 -10.94
CA ALA A 597 7.17 2.87 -10.99
C ALA A 597 8.00 2.14 -12.04
N VAL A 598 8.69 2.87 -12.93
CA VAL A 598 9.64 2.29 -13.88
C VAL A 598 10.79 1.64 -13.11
N THR A 599 11.00 0.35 -13.37
CA THR A 599 12.01 -0.47 -12.69
C THR A 599 13.41 -0.15 -13.21
N GLU A 600 14.45 -0.49 -12.43
CA GLU A 600 15.84 -0.33 -12.89
C GLU A 600 16.13 -1.16 -14.15
N GLU A 601 15.57 -2.36 -14.27
CA GLU A 601 15.75 -3.21 -15.46
C GLU A 601 15.14 -2.57 -16.72
N GLN A 602 13.96 -1.97 -16.60
CA GLN A 602 13.34 -1.19 -17.68
C GLN A 602 14.18 0.04 -18.02
N TRP A 603 14.63 0.78 -17.00
CA TRP A 603 15.45 1.98 -17.17
C TRP A 603 16.72 1.70 -17.96
N GLU A 604 17.43 0.62 -17.67
CA GLU A 604 18.69 0.30 -18.35
C GLU A 604 18.52 0.09 -19.87
N GLU A 605 17.39 -0.49 -20.30
CA GLU A 605 17.08 -0.73 -21.73
C GLU A 605 16.67 0.54 -22.50
N LEU A 606 16.31 1.65 -21.82
CA LEU A 606 15.90 2.90 -22.47
C LEU A 606 17.08 3.66 -23.10
N ASP A 607 16.80 4.36 -24.21
CA ASP A 607 17.74 5.29 -24.84
C ASP A 607 17.87 6.63 -24.07
N SER A 608 18.79 7.50 -24.53
CA SER A 608 19.05 8.77 -23.86
C SER A 608 17.88 9.75 -23.88
N GLU A 609 17.09 9.78 -24.95
CA GLU A 609 15.95 10.68 -25.09
C GLU A 609 14.79 10.21 -24.20
N GLN A 610 14.53 8.91 -24.19
CA GLN A 610 13.56 8.24 -23.32
C GLN A 610 13.90 8.46 -21.84
N LYS A 611 15.16 8.25 -21.45
CA LYS A 611 15.64 8.49 -20.07
C LYS A 611 15.44 9.95 -19.65
N GLN A 612 15.75 10.89 -20.54
CA GLN A 612 15.58 12.31 -20.26
C GLN A 612 14.10 12.68 -20.07
N ALA A 613 13.23 12.22 -20.97
CA ALA A 613 11.80 12.45 -20.88
C ALA A 613 11.19 11.87 -19.59
N LEU A 614 11.58 10.64 -19.24
CA LEU A 614 11.13 9.98 -18.02
C LEU A 614 11.64 10.69 -16.76
N THR A 615 12.89 11.17 -16.77
CA THR A 615 13.44 12.01 -15.69
C THR A 615 12.58 13.26 -15.51
N MET A 616 12.24 13.95 -16.60
CA MET A 616 11.40 15.15 -16.51
C MET A 616 10.03 14.83 -15.90
N ALA A 617 9.39 13.74 -16.33
CA ALA A 617 8.12 13.27 -15.81
C ALA A 617 8.16 12.88 -14.31
N GLN A 618 9.27 12.27 -13.84
CA GLN A 618 9.49 11.98 -12.41
C GLN A 618 9.47 13.22 -11.51
N TYR A 619 9.81 14.38 -12.07
CA TYR A 619 9.87 15.67 -11.37
C TYR A 619 8.81 16.67 -11.86
N GLU A 620 7.85 16.28 -12.71
CA GLU A 620 6.73 17.15 -13.09
C GLU A 620 5.90 17.49 -11.84
N GLY A 621 6.01 18.75 -11.40
CA GLY A 621 5.53 19.26 -10.10
C GLY A 621 6.60 20.07 -9.36
N GLU A 622 7.87 19.92 -9.71
CA GLU A 622 8.97 20.79 -9.30
C GLU A 622 9.26 21.79 -10.42
N VAL A 623 8.90 23.07 -10.23
CA VAL A 623 9.33 24.13 -11.15
C VAL A 623 10.85 24.21 -11.10
N MET A 624 11.50 23.65 -12.11
CA MET A 624 12.91 23.85 -12.42
C MET A 624 13.13 25.33 -12.74
N LEU A 625 13.56 26.10 -11.75
CA LEU A 625 14.00 27.48 -11.92
C LEU A 625 15.43 27.54 -12.45
N GLY A 626 15.57 27.96 -13.71
CA GLY A 626 16.79 28.52 -14.32
C GLY A 626 17.15 27.84 -15.63
N HIS A 627 17.33 28.50 -16.78
CA HIS A 627 17.63 29.90 -17.08
C HIS A 627 17.06 30.29 -18.48
N ARG A 628 16.48 31.50 -18.52
CA ARG A 628 16.21 32.47 -19.63
C ARG A 628 16.45 32.02 -21.10
N GLY A 629 15.56 32.34 -22.06
CA GLY A 629 14.41 33.23 -21.96
C GLY A 629 13.64 33.52 -23.25
N GLY A 630 12.68 34.43 -23.11
CA GLY A 630 12.11 35.29 -24.17
C GLY A 630 11.09 34.64 -25.10
N LEU A 631 9.78 34.78 -24.81
CA LEU A 631 8.92 35.81 -25.41
C LEU A 631 7.44 35.62 -25.04
N CYS A 632 6.80 36.77 -24.83
CA CYS A 632 5.41 37.14 -24.56
C CYS A 632 4.25 36.11 -24.62
N TRP A 633 3.38 36.27 -23.60
CA TRP A 633 1.96 35.94 -23.62
C TRP A 633 1.20 36.61 -24.78
N SER A 634 0.16 35.94 -25.27
CA SER A 634 -1.11 36.62 -25.54
C SER A 634 -2.29 35.67 -25.34
N SER A 635 -3.23 36.18 -24.54
CA SER A 635 -4.53 35.63 -24.17
C SER A 635 -5.59 35.89 -25.23
N SER A 636 -6.51 34.94 -25.43
CA SER A 636 -7.87 35.24 -25.90
C SER A 636 -8.82 34.06 -25.68
N SER A 637 -9.74 34.23 -24.73
CA SER A 637 -11.11 33.68 -24.83
C SER A 637 -12.00 34.76 -25.47
N PRO A 638 -13.17 34.42 -26.04
CA PRO A 638 -14.37 34.39 -25.19
C PRO A 638 -15.47 33.37 -25.57
N SER A 639 -16.13 32.87 -24.52
CA SER A 639 -17.59 32.75 -24.30
C SER A 639 -18.53 32.20 -25.39
N SER A 640 -19.34 31.18 -25.02
CA SER A 640 -20.76 31.13 -25.43
C SER A 640 -21.64 30.40 -24.40
N VAL A 641 -22.87 30.91 -24.28
CA VAL A 641 -23.98 30.52 -23.40
C VAL A 641 -25.01 29.77 -24.25
N ILE A 642 -25.55 28.63 -23.81
CA ILE A 642 -26.85 28.10 -24.28
C ILE A 642 -27.64 27.47 -23.12
N THR A 643 -28.89 27.92 -23.00
CA THR A 643 -29.99 27.48 -22.13
C THR A 643 -30.72 26.22 -22.65
N GLY A 644 -31.03 25.30 -21.73
CA GLY A 644 -32.34 24.64 -21.51
C GLY A 644 -32.93 23.64 -22.54
N CYS A 645 -33.24 22.41 -22.08
CA CYS A 645 -34.57 21.77 -22.14
C CYS A 645 -34.59 20.39 -21.42
N CYS A 646 -35.67 20.13 -20.66
CA CYS A 646 -36.07 18.82 -20.10
C CYS A 646 -36.84 17.99 -21.16
N PRO A 647 -37.05 16.68 -20.89
CA PRO A 647 -38.44 16.22 -20.66
C PRO A 647 -38.63 15.34 -19.42
N GLN A 648 -39.90 15.27 -19.03
CA GLN A 648 -40.53 14.61 -17.88
C GLN A 648 -40.59 13.09 -18.03
N ASP A 649 -40.57 12.36 -16.91
CA ASP A 649 -41.72 11.52 -16.54
C ASP A 649 -41.71 11.11 -15.06
N ALA A 650 -42.93 10.98 -14.55
CA ALA A 650 -43.29 10.90 -13.14
C ALA A 650 -43.53 9.47 -12.67
N ALA A 651 -43.28 9.24 -11.37
CA ALA A 651 -44.20 8.62 -10.39
C ALA A 651 -43.41 7.82 -9.34
N GLY A 652 -43.47 8.26 -8.08
CA GLY A 652 -42.95 7.47 -6.96
C GLY A 652 -42.58 8.24 -5.69
N TRP A 653 -43.23 9.38 -5.38
CA TRP A 653 -42.96 10.12 -4.14
C TRP A 653 -44.27 10.46 -3.41
N ILE A 654 -44.74 9.54 -2.57
CA ILE A 654 -45.84 9.79 -1.61
C ILE A 654 -45.47 9.40 -0.15
N PHE A 655 -44.29 8.87 0.16
CA PHE A 655 -44.02 8.38 1.54
C PHE A 655 -42.84 8.98 2.31
N LEU A 656 -42.24 10.09 1.86
CA LEU A 656 -41.05 10.65 2.54
C LEU A 656 -41.07 12.16 2.74
N VAL A 657 -42.25 12.73 3.00
CA VAL A 657 -42.41 14.15 3.38
C VAL A 657 -42.79 14.32 4.87
N CYS A 658 -43.06 13.26 5.62
CA CYS A 658 -43.44 13.37 7.04
C CYS A 658 -42.27 13.50 8.05
N GLY A 659 -41.01 13.26 7.64
CA GLY A 659 -39.86 13.29 8.56
C GLY A 659 -39.22 14.66 8.77
N LEU A 660 -39.31 15.56 7.79
CA LEU A 660 -38.64 16.88 7.82
C LEU A 660 -39.57 18.05 8.16
N GLN A 661 -40.88 17.81 8.27
CA GLN A 661 -41.87 18.85 8.58
C GLN A 661 -42.24 18.93 10.07
N SER A 662 -41.71 18.03 10.91
CA SER A 662 -41.93 18.04 12.37
C SER A 662 -40.87 18.82 13.16
N ILE A 663 -40.01 19.61 12.49
CA ILE A 663 -38.99 20.48 13.13
C ILE A 663 -39.35 21.98 12.97
N ILE A 664 -40.55 22.27 12.48
CA ILE A 664 -41.11 23.64 12.45
C ILE A 664 -42.49 23.62 13.13
N VAL A 665 -42.52 23.23 14.42
CA VAL A 665 -43.37 23.79 15.49
C VAL A 665 -42.61 23.65 16.80
#